data_AF-A0A6A7FZ23-F1
#
_entry.id   AF-A0A6A7FZ23-F1
#
_cell.length_a   1.000
_cell.length_b   1.000
_cell.length_c   1.000
_cell.angle_alpha   90.00
_cell.angle_beta   90.00
_cell.angle_gamma   90.00
#
_symmetry.space_group_name_H-M   'P 1'
#
loop_
_entity.id
_entity.type
_entity.pdbx_description
1 polymer ?
#
loop_
_entity_poly.entity_id
_entity_poly.type
_entity_poly.pdbx_seq_one_letter_code
_entity_poly.pdbx_strand_id
1 'polypeptide(L)'
;AHLSKMSWAYGSFSDCIAMLNAYNVWQNLHCRQAFRERGSRTPRSNTGIHEDIAPNAWKKRSKATLEGSGRTEKVTAAEVQWAKQSYVQLQQLREVHKLVDELTDRLTHLHVTPCNLQQPPKQHQHTVIKLCIAGAFYPHYFRRYNSSEYERETSVELCGHDPFSTVLIKRLPLHGAVLYESQIRDMFRECASDITIEIENSTAYVMFRRHRVTADAGQQSGHLKNIPGEFPTAMYLALKMVQVPRIRDTLHINLYSPEDTDRQLSLLDEEQSVQGSGCSVDGSTNTSLSRTLSCLSIATSSLHSNSKLLRYGSRRVLSSNTVAFQPAELPDPSQITWRIKVLHVESAGRLWVISEDNSSMEQLHFILNTIALALESGEADTISRDRESLPLGEAVLAPVTDPETGKTVYHRAQIEEYRPFPGAAVAASNTSGKQVQAFLVDCGSSMTVAISSLRQLPSTLLTVPQLAVECCLAEIRPASSSCDGPAWSEPANNFARDRLTNNSFLAKVYSYVHGVMRIQLHRRGGSSFGQQPRSFNDALVSKGFAVHAQESLQSQNDHQQRREYLSSARGSRYQPSLSQRSFSDAVTSPAISTLSLASAVSTTSLVSDDNRQHQPIRPTRNKGKVLGPYSPLQLRFCSLHRATEGKNVRVEQGSVNSTALDMEPQNPHDRFLVSSLVSLTSNESCILARNTTLMPPVPGLLSICCLVFCHVANLRVSEDGCEYTGAILGLGADPSNGYPLYPDEDIELSFDVDINNNDLEKINKVRYLLSSLMCAPVGEAGALDPAARAARQTALRHALLQLMDEHRTYKKPDYSTTPYRWNVIPASRLLEPMSSPDEQLSHPSVYPLHCAVLLKQHTPHSVLSRTKNMIREHKKLLSSTNIRQDRMGRVWERCYTCDVPLVTVQDVQEHLDSNSHQQKFARLKQMAT
;
A
#
# COMPACT_ATOMS: atom_id res chain seq x y z
N ALA A 1 -11.64 -16.57 -9.85
CA ALA A 1 -12.74 -15.74 -9.28
C ALA A 1 -12.25 -14.46 -8.62
N HIS A 2 -11.63 -14.50 -7.42
CA HIS A 2 -11.24 -13.26 -6.70
C HIS A 2 -10.26 -12.39 -7.50
N LEU A 3 -9.19 -12.98 -8.04
CA LEU A 3 -8.22 -12.27 -8.89
C LEU A 3 -8.87 -11.65 -10.14
N SER A 4 -9.83 -12.37 -10.75
CA SER A 4 -10.61 -11.84 -11.88
C SER A 4 -11.46 -10.64 -11.45
N LYS A 5 -12.08 -10.67 -10.27
CA LYS A 5 -12.83 -9.54 -9.73
C LYS A 5 -11.93 -8.35 -9.40
N MET A 6 -10.74 -8.59 -8.84
CA MET A 6 -9.70 -7.56 -8.65
C MET A 6 -9.29 -6.91 -9.97
N SER A 7 -9.05 -7.71 -11.01
CA SER A 7 -8.71 -7.17 -12.34
C SER A 7 -9.85 -6.33 -12.91
N TRP A 8 -11.10 -6.76 -12.73
CA TRP A 8 -12.27 -5.98 -13.13
C TRP A 8 -12.43 -4.68 -12.33
N ALA A 9 -12.07 -4.68 -11.05
CA ALA A 9 -12.07 -3.47 -10.23
C ALA A 9 -11.04 -2.44 -10.73
N TYR A 10 -10.01 -2.85 -11.48
CA TYR A 10 -8.99 -1.97 -12.05
C TYR A 10 -8.36 -1.04 -10.99
N GLY A 11 -8.07 -1.57 -9.81
CA GLY A 11 -7.53 -0.77 -8.69
C GLY A 11 -8.46 0.24 -8.05
N SER A 12 -9.73 0.30 -8.47
CA SER A 12 -10.72 1.17 -7.84
C SER A 12 -11.19 0.69 -6.47
N PHE A 13 -10.87 -0.54 -6.05
CA PHE A 13 -11.35 -1.12 -4.78
C PHE A 13 -12.88 -1.02 -4.62
N SER A 14 -13.62 -1.19 -5.72
CA SER A 14 -15.09 -1.10 -5.77
C SER A 14 -15.71 -2.32 -6.43
N ASP A 15 -16.61 -2.99 -5.70
CA ASP A 15 -17.42 -4.08 -6.24
C ASP A 15 -18.34 -3.58 -7.36
N CYS A 16 -18.91 -2.38 -7.21
CA CYS A 16 -19.80 -1.77 -8.20
C CYS A 16 -19.07 -1.49 -9.52
N ILE A 17 -17.86 -0.92 -9.45
CA ILE A 17 -17.04 -0.67 -10.64
C ILE A 17 -16.58 -1.99 -11.26
N ALA A 18 -16.21 -2.99 -10.45
CA ALA A 18 -15.86 -4.31 -10.97
C ALA A 18 -17.02 -4.95 -11.75
N MET A 19 -18.24 -4.90 -11.21
CA MET A 19 -19.43 -5.42 -11.87
C MET A 19 -19.76 -4.65 -13.15
N LEU A 20 -19.66 -3.32 -13.12
CA LEU A 20 -19.85 -2.45 -14.29
C LEU A 20 -18.85 -2.80 -15.41
N ASN A 21 -17.57 -2.98 -15.08
CA ASN A 21 -16.54 -3.33 -16.05
C ASN A 21 -16.74 -4.72 -16.64
N ALA A 22 -17.12 -5.70 -15.82
CA ALA A 22 -17.46 -7.05 -16.29
C ALA A 22 -18.66 -7.02 -17.25
N TYR A 23 -19.70 -6.25 -16.92
CA TYR A 23 -20.87 -6.04 -17.78
C TYR A 23 -20.48 -5.35 -19.10
N ASN A 24 -19.67 -4.30 -19.06
CA ASN A 24 -19.21 -3.59 -20.26
C ASN A 24 -18.45 -4.52 -21.22
N VAL A 25 -17.62 -5.43 -20.71
CA VAL A 25 -16.94 -6.41 -21.56
C VAL A 25 -17.93 -7.42 -22.15
N TRP A 26 -18.84 -7.96 -21.35
CA TRP A 26 -19.89 -8.86 -21.84
C TRP A 26 -20.73 -8.21 -22.95
N GLN A 27 -21.17 -6.97 -22.76
CA GLN A 27 -21.94 -6.20 -23.73
C GLN A 27 -21.14 -5.94 -25.01
N ASN A 28 -19.85 -5.61 -24.90
CA ASN A 28 -18.98 -5.42 -26.05
C ASN A 28 -18.79 -6.70 -26.88
N LEU A 29 -18.68 -7.86 -26.23
CA LEU A 29 -18.60 -9.16 -26.92
C LEU A 29 -19.89 -9.47 -27.69
N HIS A 30 -21.06 -9.15 -27.12
CA HIS A 30 -22.35 -9.21 -27.81
C HIS A 30 -22.41 -8.27 -29.02
N CYS A 31 -22.01 -7.00 -28.86
CA CYS A 31 -21.92 -6.03 -29.96
C CYS A 31 -20.99 -6.49 -31.10
N ARG A 32 -19.94 -7.25 -30.78
CA ARG A 32 -19.00 -7.83 -31.76
C ARG A 32 -19.46 -9.19 -32.32
N GLN A 33 -20.66 -9.66 -31.95
CA GLN A 33 -21.20 -10.96 -32.32
C GLN A 33 -20.29 -12.16 -31.95
N ALA A 34 -19.46 -12.00 -30.91
CA ALA A 34 -18.47 -13.00 -30.52
C ALA A 34 -19.09 -14.30 -29.96
N PHE A 35 -20.36 -14.25 -29.54
CA PHE A 35 -21.09 -15.39 -28.98
C PHE A 35 -21.96 -16.14 -29.99
N ARG A 36 -21.96 -15.75 -31.28
CA ARG A 36 -22.72 -16.49 -32.31
C ARG A 36 -22.06 -17.83 -32.62
N GLU A 37 -22.86 -18.89 -32.70
CA GLU A 37 -22.39 -20.22 -33.13
C GLU A 37 -21.91 -20.16 -34.59
N ARG A 38 -20.71 -20.70 -34.87
CA ARG A 38 -20.14 -20.80 -36.22
C ARG A 38 -20.96 -21.77 -37.08
N GLY A 39 -22.05 -21.28 -37.68
CA GLY A 39 -22.65 -21.86 -38.87
C GLY A 39 -22.10 -21.16 -40.11
N SER A 40 -21.36 -21.90 -40.96
CA SER A 40 -20.92 -21.56 -42.33
C SER A 40 -19.74 -20.56 -42.51
N ARG A 41 -18.55 -21.13 -42.80
CA ARG A 41 -17.34 -20.64 -43.52
C ARG A 41 -17.21 -19.13 -43.80
N THR A 42 -16.18 -18.43 -43.31
CA THR A 42 -14.81 -18.34 -43.90
C THR A 42 -13.82 -17.75 -42.86
N PRO A 43 -12.50 -18.00 -42.96
CA PRO A 43 -11.53 -17.52 -41.98
C PRO A 43 -11.11 -16.07 -42.30
N ARG A 44 -11.20 -15.18 -41.32
CA ARG A 44 -10.48 -13.90 -41.34
C ARG A 44 -9.52 -13.82 -40.15
N SER A 45 -8.37 -13.26 -40.47
CA SER A 45 -7.13 -13.18 -39.72
C SER A 45 -7.28 -12.82 -38.24
N ASN A 46 -6.54 -13.55 -37.43
CA ASN A 46 -6.25 -13.29 -36.04
C ASN A 46 -5.46 -11.98 -35.94
N THR A 47 -6.12 -10.87 -35.59
CA THR A 47 -5.45 -9.63 -35.19
C THR A 47 -5.70 -9.42 -33.70
N GLY A 48 -4.61 -9.14 -32.99
CA GLY A 48 -4.52 -9.12 -31.54
C GLY A 48 -5.59 -8.28 -30.86
N ILE A 49 -5.97 -8.74 -29.68
CA ILE A 49 -6.76 -8.01 -28.69
C ILE A 49 -5.87 -6.85 -28.20
N HIS A 50 -5.90 -5.72 -28.92
CA HIS A 50 -5.38 -4.46 -28.42
C HIS A 50 -6.53 -3.70 -27.76
N GLU A 51 -6.45 -3.59 -26.43
CA GLU A 51 -7.22 -2.66 -25.61
C GLU A 51 -6.75 -1.25 -25.91
N ASP A 52 -7.37 -0.64 -26.91
CA ASP A 52 -7.54 0.80 -27.00
C ASP A 52 -8.72 0.99 -27.94
N ILE A 53 -9.74 1.75 -27.55
CA ILE A 53 -10.58 2.59 -28.43
C ILE A 53 -11.79 3.16 -27.66
N ALA A 54 -12.02 4.44 -27.98
CA ALA A 54 -13.05 5.40 -27.61
C ALA A 54 -14.34 4.92 -26.88
N PRO A 55 -14.79 5.63 -25.83
CA PRO A 55 -15.92 5.26 -24.96
C PRO A 55 -17.32 5.19 -25.61
N ASN A 56 -17.47 5.51 -26.91
CA ASN A 56 -18.77 5.89 -27.48
C ASN A 56 -19.17 5.16 -28.78
N ALA A 57 -18.44 4.13 -29.20
CA ALA A 57 -18.74 3.40 -30.45
C ALA A 57 -20.02 2.53 -30.38
N TRP A 58 -20.54 2.25 -29.17
CA TRP A 58 -21.72 1.40 -28.94
C TRP A 58 -23.06 2.10 -29.25
N LYS A 59 -23.12 3.45 -29.16
CA LYS A 59 -24.38 4.22 -29.25
C LYS A 59 -25.07 4.20 -30.62
N LYS A 60 -24.35 3.99 -31.72
CA LYS A 60 -24.93 3.96 -33.08
C LYS A 60 -25.39 2.57 -33.52
N ARG A 61 -25.05 1.50 -32.79
CA ARG A 61 -25.28 0.11 -33.22
C ARG A 61 -26.24 -0.67 -32.31
N SER A 62 -26.41 -0.28 -31.04
CA SER A 62 -27.31 -0.96 -30.10
C SER A 62 -28.78 -0.87 -30.53
N LYS A 63 -29.23 0.30 -30.99
CA LYS A 63 -30.63 0.52 -31.40
C LYS A 63 -31.07 -0.34 -32.60
N ALA A 64 -30.16 -0.60 -33.53
CA ALA A 64 -30.46 -1.39 -34.73
C ALA A 64 -30.30 -2.92 -34.56
N THR A 65 -29.70 -3.40 -33.45
CA THR A 65 -29.40 -4.83 -33.29
C THR A 65 -30.20 -5.51 -32.18
N LEU A 66 -30.81 -4.75 -31.25
CA LEU A 66 -31.59 -5.31 -30.12
C LEU A 66 -33.11 -5.04 -30.19
N GLU A 67 -33.60 -4.00 -30.89
CA GLU A 67 -35.04 -3.70 -30.97
C GLU A 67 -35.82 -4.60 -31.96
N GLY A 68 -35.13 -5.45 -32.72
CA GLY A 68 -35.71 -6.20 -33.84
C GLY A 68 -35.91 -7.69 -33.60
N SER A 69 -36.60 -8.12 -32.54
CA SER A 69 -37.34 -9.40 -32.47
C SER A 69 -37.75 -9.71 -31.02
N GLY A 70 -39.06 -9.79 -30.78
CA GLY A 70 -39.65 -10.36 -29.55
C GLY A 70 -39.44 -11.87 -29.39
N ARG A 71 -38.21 -12.35 -29.54
CA ARG A 71 -37.77 -13.71 -29.18
C ARG A 71 -36.71 -13.59 -28.11
N THR A 72 -36.95 -14.19 -26.96
CA THR A 72 -35.93 -14.48 -25.95
C THR A 72 -34.68 -15.05 -26.62
N GLU A 73 -33.60 -14.27 -26.71
CA GLU A 73 -32.34 -14.71 -27.30
C GLU A 73 -31.82 -15.94 -26.54
N LYS A 74 -31.69 -17.05 -27.26
CA LYS A 74 -31.17 -18.32 -26.72
C LYS A 74 -29.74 -18.09 -26.23
N VAL A 75 -29.48 -18.49 -24.98
CA VAL A 75 -28.14 -18.54 -24.40
C VAL A 75 -27.26 -19.47 -25.25
N THR A 76 -26.13 -18.98 -25.75
CA THR A 76 -25.22 -19.81 -26.56
C THR A 76 -24.19 -20.52 -25.68
N ALA A 77 -23.68 -21.66 -26.15
CA ALA A 77 -22.66 -22.41 -25.41
C ALA A 77 -21.37 -21.57 -25.20
N ALA A 78 -21.01 -20.74 -26.18
CA ALA A 78 -19.87 -19.83 -26.10
C ALA A 78 -20.04 -18.77 -25.00
N GLU A 79 -21.26 -18.23 -24.83
CA GLU A 79 -21.58 -17.27 -23.77
C GLU A 79 -21.47 -17.90 -22.37
N VAL A 80 -21.98 -19.13 -22.21
CA VAL A 80 -21.86 -19.90 -20.95
C VAL A 80 -20.39 -20.21 -20.65
N GLN A 81 -19.61 -20.59 -21.65
CA GLN A 81 -18.20 -20.89 -21.48
C GLN A 81 -17.39 -19.65 -21.09
N TRP A 82 -17.67 -18.50 -21.70
CA TRP A 82 -17.06 -17.23 -21.31
C TRP A 82 -17.39 -16.84 -19.87
N ALA A 83 -18.65 -16.99 -19.46
CA ALA A 83 -19.07 -16.70 -18.08
C ALA A 83 -18.34 -17.60 -17.06
N LYS A 84 -18.18 -18.89 -17.37
CA LYS A 84 -17.40 -19.84 -16.54
C LYS A 84 -15.93 -19.44 -16.46
N GLN A 85 -15.29 -19.11 -17.59
CA GLN A 85 -13.88 -18.71 -17.65
C GLN A 85 -13.62 -17.37 -16.92
N SER A 86 -14.57 -16.44 -17.02
CA SER A 86 -14.50 -15.12 -16.40
C SER A 86 -14.96 -15.11 -14.94
N TYR A 87 -15.45 -16.25 -14.42
CA TYR A 87 -16.00 -16.41 -13.07
C TYR A 87 -17.17 -15.46 -12.77
N VAL A 88 -18.05 -15.22 -13.75
CA VAL A 88 -19.23 -14.35 -13.61
C VAL A 88 -20.51 -15.16 -13.75
N GLN A 89 -21.56 -14.78 -13.01
CA GLN A 89 -22.88 -15.40 -13.15
C GLN A 89 -23.63 -14.79 -14.32
N LEU A 90 -23.87 -15.59 -15.37
CA LEU A 90 -24.49 -15.11 -16.61
C LEU A 90 -25.90 -14.53 -16.41
N GLN A 91 -26.70 -15.15 -15.54
CA GLN A 91 -28.05 -14.68 -15.26
C GLN A 91 -28.04 -13.27 -14.66
N GLN A 92 -27.13 -13.01 -13.71
CA GLN A 92 -26.98 -11.68 -13.10
C GLN A 92 -26.59 -10.62 -14.14
N LEU A 93 -25.71 -10.93 -15.09
CA LEU A 93 -25.36 -9.98 -16.17
C LEU A 93 -26.56 -9.63 -17.06
N ARG A 94 -27.42 -10.60 -17.35
CA ARG A 94 -28.64 -10.38 -18.13
C ARG A 94 -29.69 -9.59 -17.35
N GLU A 95 -29.79 -9.78 -16.03
CA GLU A 95 -30.62 -8.96 -15.16
C GLU A 95 -30.10 -7.52 -15.09
N VAL A 96 -28.78 -7.33 -14.97
CA VAL A 96 -28.13 -6.02 -15.07
C VAL A 96 -28.41 -5.36 -16.42
N HIS A 97 -28.38 -6.11 -17.52
CA HIS A 97 -28.72 -5.58 -18.85
C HIS A 97 -30.14 -5.01 -18.90
N LYS A 98 -31.12 -5.77 -18.41
CA LYS A 98 -32.53 -5.32 -18.33
C LYS A 98 -32.68 -4.09 -17.45
N LEU A 99 -31.98 -4.05 -16.31
CA LEU A 99 -31.98 -2.89 -15.42
C LEU A 99 -31.36 -1.66 -16.10
N VAL A 100 -30.29 -1.84 -16.87
CA VAL A 100 -29.67 -0.74 -17.65
C VAL A 100 -30.65 -0.21 -18.68
N ASP A 101 -31.40 -1.06 -19.38
CA ASP A 101 -32.41 -0.63 -20.35
C ASP A 101 -33.55 0.15 -19.66
N GLU A 102 -34.08 -0.37 -18.55
CA GLU A 102 -35.13 0.29 -17.75
C GLU A 102 -34.66 1.65 -17.22
N LEU A 103 -33.45 1.71 -16.64
CA LEU A 103 -32.90 2.96 -16.12
C LEU A 103 -32.61 3.96 -17.24
N THR A 104 -32.14 3.49 -18.39
CA THR A 104 -31.90 4.36 -19.55
C THR A 104 -33.21 4.97 -20.03
N ASP A 105 -34.27 4.17 -20.14
CA ASP A 105 -35.61 4.64 -20.51
C ASP A 105 -36.13 5.70 -19.52
N ARG A 106 -36.08 5.40 -18.21
CA ARG A 106 -36.43 6.36 -17.14
C ARG A 106 -35.63 7.66 -17.20
N LEU A 107 -34.33 7.59 -17.47
CA LEU A 107 -33.47 8.77 -17.62
C LEU A 107 -33.80 9.59 -18.87
N THR A 108 -34.20 8.95 -19.97
CA THR A 108 -34.66 9.67 -21.17
C THR A 108 -35.93 10.46 -20.90
N HIS A 109 -36.85 9.94 -20.08
CA HIS A 109 -38.02 10.67 -19.59
C HIS A 109 -37.68 11.88 -18.72
N LEU A 110 -36.47 11.94 -18.14
CA LEU A 110 -35.95 13.09 -17.41
C LEU A 110 -35.08 14.02 -18.28
N HIS A 111 -35.07 13.82 -19.60
CA HIS A 111 -34.16 14.47 -20.56
C HIS A 111 -32.68 14.34 -20.20
N VAL A 112 -32.30 13.32 -19.43
CA VAL A 112 -30.92 12.95 -19.17
C VAL A 112 -30.48 12.00 -20.29
N THR A 113 -30.11 12.59 -21.42
CA THR A 113 -29.56 11.82 -22.54
C THR A 113 -28.04 11.69 -22.41
N PRO A 114 -27.44 10.54 -22.79
CA PRO A 114 -25.99 10.39 -22.80
C PRO A 114 -25.33 11.37 -23.78
N CYS A 115 -24.84 12.52 -23.31
CA CYS A 115 -24.16 13.51 -24.15
C CYS A 115 -22.97 12.87 -24.90
N ASN A 116 -22.92 13.04 -26.22
CA ASN A 116 -21.77 12.67 -27.06
C ASN A 116 -20.65 13.72 -26.94
N LEU A 117 -20.25 14.06 -25.72
CA LEU A 117 -19.05 14.86 -25.53
C LEU A 117 -17.85 13.97 -25.91
N GLN A 118 -17.01 14.51 -26.78
CA GLN A 118 -15.80 13.89 -27.29
C GLN A 118 -14.87 13.53 -26.13
N GLN A 119 -15.02 12.30 -25.65
CA GLN A 119 -14.32 11.68 -24.53
C GLN A 119 -14.54 12.39 -23.17
N PRO A 120 -15.14 11.72 -22.17
CA PRO A 120 -15.08 12.23 -20.80
C PRO A 120 -13.61 12.39 -20.39
N PRO A 121 -13.27 13.39 -19.55
CA PRO A 121 -11.90 13.53 -19.06
C PRO A 121 -11.51 12.26 -18.29
N LYS A 122 -10.63 11.46 -18.92
CA LYS A 122 -10.24 10.13 -18.45
C LYS A 122 -9.60 10.16 -17.05
N GLN A 123 -8.98 11.28 -16.67
CA GLN A 123 -8.15 11.39 -15.48
C GLN A 123 -8.91 11.33 -14.14
N HIS A 124 -10.16 11.80 -14.08
CA HIS A 124 -10.95 11.88 -12.83
C HIS A 124 -12.27 11.10 -12.87
N GLN A 125 -12.46 10.22 -13.87
CA GLN A 125 -13.73 9.53 -14.06
C GLN A 125 -14.04 8.58 -12.90
N HIS A 126 -13.05 7.81 -12.42
CA HIS A 126 -13.23 6.90 -11.29
C HIS A 126 -13.59 7.64 -10.00
N THR A 127 -12.99 8.80 -9.75
CA THR A 127 -13.24 9.60 -8.53
C THR A 127 -14.67 10.09 -8.48
N VAL A 128 -15.15 10.66 -9.58
CA VAL A 128 -16.53 11.11 -9.66
C VAL A 128 -17.50 9.93 -9.55
N ILE A 129 -17.19 8.77 -10.16
CA ILE A 129 -18.02 7.57 -10.01
C ILE A 129 -18.10 7.12 -8.54
N LYS A 130 -16.97 7.12 -7.80
CA LYS A 130 -16.98 6.80 -6.37
C LYS A 130 -17.79 7.79 -5.54
N LEU A 131 -17.75 9.09 -5.86
CA LEU A 131 -18.62 10.08 -5.21
C LEU A 131 -20.10 9.82 -5.51
N CYS A 132 -20.44 9.46 -6.75
CA CYS A 132 -21.80 9.08 -7.11
C CYS A 132 -22.25 7.82 -6.34
N ILE A 133 -21.37 6.83 -6.18
CA ILE A 133 -21.61 5.63 -5.35
C ILE A 133 -21.83 6.03 -3.89
N ALA A 134 -21.01 6.93 -3.35
CA ALA A 134 -21.18 7.45 -1.99
C ALA A 134 -22.56 8.10 -1.83
N GLY A 135 -22.93 9.05 -2.71
CA GLY A 135 -24.24 9.69 -2.66
C GLY A 135 -25.42 8.74 -2.84
N ALA A 136 -25.31 7.75 -3.73
CA ALA A 136 -26.37 6.77 -3.99
C ALA A 136 -26.63 5.84 -2.79
N PHE A 137 -25.62 5.60 -1.96
CA PHE A 137 -25.70 4.68 -0.82
C PHE A 137 -25.51 5.39 0.52
N TYR A 138 -25.64 6.72 0.58
CA TYR A 138 -25.75 7.43 1.84
C TYR A 138 -27.02 6.95 2.57
N PRO A 139 -26.98 6.65 3.88
CA PRO A 139 -25.90 6.91 4.84
C PRO A 139 -24.98 5.71 5.16
N HIS A 140 -24.96 4.65 4.35
CA HIS A 140 -24.24 3.40 4.61
C HIS A 140 -22.72 3.49 4.47
N TYR A 141 -22.12 4.35 5.29
CA TYR A 141 -20.70 4.64 5.39
C TYR A 141 -20.13 4.00 6.65
N PHE A 142 -18.96 3.39 6.52
CA PHE A 142 -18.26 2.76 7.63
C PHE A 142 -16.87 3.35 7.73
N ARG A 143 -16.57 4.01 8.85
CA ARG A 143 -15.27 4.63 9.10
C ARG A 143 -14.24 3.57 9.45
N ARG A 144 -13.00 3.75 9.02
CA ARG A 144 -11.87 2.90 9.40
C ARG A 144 -11.67 3.01 10.91
N TYR A 145 -11.47 1.87 11.56
CA TYR A 145 -10.99 1.84 12.93
C TYR A 145 -9.55 2.33 12.97
N ASN A 146 -9.28 3.44 13.66
CA ASN A 146 -7.95 4.02 13.78
C ASN A 146 -7.61 4.30 15.25
N SER A 147 -6.65 3.55 15.80
CA SER A 147 -6.00 3.92 17.07
C SER A 147 -5.06 5.10 16.83
N SER A 148 -4.91 6.00 17.81
CA SER A 148 -3.88 7.05 17.76
C SER A 148 -2.46 6.48 17.64
N GLU A 149 -2.28 5.21 18.00
CA GLU A 149 -1.01 4.50 17.98
C GLU A 149 -0.95 3.40 16.91
N TYR A 150 -1.88 3.40 15.93
CA TYR A 150 -2.06 2.33 14.94
C TYR A 150 -0.78 1.85 14.25
N GLU A 151 0.08 2.78 13.82
CA GLU A 151 1.34 2.44 13.16
C GLU A 151 2.37 1.81 14.14
N ARG A 152 2.39 2.28 15.39
CA ARG A 152 3.26 1.73 16.44
C ARG A 152 2.81 0.33 16.83
N GLU A 153 1.52 0.14 17.08
CA GLU A 153 0.90 -1.16 17.36
C GLU A 153 1.22 -2.16 16.24
N THR A 154 1.08 -1.73 14.97
CA THR A 154 1.43 -2.54 13.79
C THR A 154 2.91 -2.93 13.79
N SER A 155 3.81 -1.97 14.04
CA SER A 155 5.26 -2.22 14.04
C SER A 155 5.68 -3.17 15.17
N VAL A 156 5.05 -3.08 16.34
CA VAL A 156 5.27 -3.97 17.48
C VAL A 156 4.74 -5.38 17.18
N GLU A 157 3.53 -5.49 16.63
CA GLU A 157 2.94 -6.81 16.30
C GLU A 157 3.75 -7.56 15.23
N LEU A 158 4.43 -6.83 14.35
CA LEU A 158 5.29 -7.39 13.29
C LEU A 158 6.74 -7.59 13.71
N CYS A 159 7.12 -7.30 14.95
CA CYS A 159 8.51 -7.43 15.43
C CYS A 159 9.58 -6.80 14.52
N GLY A 160 9.25 -5.68 13.85
CA GLY A 160 10.16 -5.00 12.93
C GLY A 160 10.29 -5.64 11.53
N HIS A 161 9.47 -6.62 11.16
CA HIS A 161 9.34 -7.09 9.78
C HIS A 161 8.58 -6.10 8.90
N ASP A 162 8.74 -6.21 7.57
CA ASP A 162 8.09 -5.33 6.61
C ASP A 162 6.56 -5.55 6.58
N PRO A 163 5.74 -4.57 7.00
CA PRO A 163 4.30 -4.71 7.04
C PRO A 163 3.66 -4.94 5.66
N PHE A 164 4.34 -4.52 4.58
CA PHE A 164 3.84 -4.61 3.21
C PHE A 164 4.16 -5.95 2.53
N SER A 165 4.92 -6.83 3.19
CA SER A 165 5.27 -8.15 2.64
C SER A 165 5.09 -9.30 3.64
N THR A 166 4.64 -9.02 4.87
CA THR A 166 4.56 -10.02 5.96
C THR A 166 3.12 -10.33 6.37
N VAL A 167 2.82 -11.61 6.59
CA VAL A 167 1.59 -12.09 7.26
C VAL A 167 1.93 -12.91 8.50
N LEU A 168 0.98 -12.95 9.44
CA LEU A 168 1.14 -13.60 10.72
C LEU A 168 0.31 -14.88 10.80
N ILE A 169 0.93 -15.94 11.34
CA ILE A 169 0.23 -17.12 11.87
C ILE A 169 0.49 -17.17 13.37
N LYS A 170 -0.57 -17.13 14.18
CA LYS A 170 -0.52 -17.19 15.64
C LYS A 170 -1.00 -18.54 16.16
N ARG A 171 -0.77 -18.77 17.46
CA ARG A 171 -1.14 -19.97 18.23
C ARG A 171 -0.35 -21.22 17.82
N LEU A 172 0.92 -21.03 17.47
CA LEU A 172 1.86 -22.14 17.39
C LEU A 172 2.20 -22.67 18.80
N PRO A 173 2.51 -23.96 18.94
CA PRO A 173 3.02 -24.51 20.19
C PRO A 173 4.28 -23.77 20.64
N LEU A 174 4.32 -23.34 21.91
CA LEU A 174 5.43 -22.53 22.46
C LEU A 174 6.75 -23.31 22.46
N HIS A 175 6.70 -24.61 22.77
CA HIS A 175 7.86 -25.50 22.71
C HIS A 175 7.95 -26.13 21.32
N GLY A 176 9.12 -26.03 20.68
CA GLY A 176 9.36 -26.63 19.36
C GLY A 176 8.67 -25.93 18.20
N ALA A 177 8.32 -24.65 18.31
CA ALA A 177 7.63 -23.89 17.26
C ALA A 177 8.34 -23.96 15.89
N VAL A 178 9.69 -23.98 15.91
CA VAL A 178 10.56 -24.08 14.73
C VAL A 178 10.34 -25.37 13.94
N LEU A 179 9.96 -26.47 14.60
CA LEU A 179 9.72 -27.77 13.95
C LEU A 179 8.54 -27.74 12.96
N TYR A 180 7.66 -26.74 13.09
CA TYR A 180 6.48 -26.60 12.25
C TYR A 180 6.72 -25.77 10.98
N GLU A 181 7.93 -25.26 10.75
CA GLU A 181 8.26 -24.43 9.59
C GLU A 181 7.89 -25.11 8.26
N SER A 182 8.22 -26.40 8.11
CA SER A 182 7.90 -27.18 6.90
C SER A 182 6.39 -27.31 6.66
N GLN A 183 5.62 -27.56 7.72
CA GLN A 183 4.15 -27.64 7.64
C GLN A 183 3.52 -26.28 7.31
N ILE A 184 4.09 -25.19 7.84
CA ILE A 184 3.66 -23.82 7.52
C ILE A 184 4.01 -23.50 6.05
N ARG A 185 5.19 -23.88 5.58
CA ARG A 185 5.59 -23.68 4.18
C ARG A 185 4.67 -24.39 3.21
N ASP A 186 4.31 -25.63 3.54
CA ASP A 186 3.36 -26.42 2.76
C ASP A 186 1.96 -25.81 2.71
N MET A 187 1.54 -25.11 3.77
CA MET A 187 0.28 -24.38 3.82
C MET A 187 0.18 -23.31 2.73
N PHE A 188 1.28 -22.61 2.42
CA PHE A 188 1.31 -21.52 1.44
C PHE A 188 1.75 -21.94 0.04
N ARG A 189 1.97 -23.24 -0.21
CA ARG A 189 2.47 -23.75 -1.49
C ARG A 189 1.60 -23.38 -2.70
N GLU A 190 0.28 -23.25 -2.51
CA GLU A 190 -0.65 -22.79 -3.55
C GLU A 190 -0.56 -21.27 -3.83
N CYS A 191 -0.02 -20.49 -2.89
CA CYS A 191 0.06 -19.02 -2.97
C CYS A 191 1.42 -18.51 -3.45
N ALA A 192 2.52 -19.14 -3.00
CA ALA A 192 3.87 -18.79 -3.38
C ALA A 192 4.80 -19.99 -3.29
N SER A 193 5.77 -20.05 -4.21
CA SER A 193 6.85 -21.04 -4.21
C SER A 193 8.06 -20.58 -3.39
N ASP A 194 8.28 -19.27 -3.25
CA ASP A 194 9.36 -18.66 -2.47
C ASP A 194 8.78 -17.77 -1.36
N ILE A 195 8.95 -18.23 -0.12
CA ILE A 195 8.57 -17.50 1.10
C ILE A 195 9.69 -17.66 2.14
N THR A 196 9.90 -16.61 2.92
CA THR A 196 10.78 -16.68 4.10
C THR A 196 9.90 -16.76 5.35
N ILE A 197 10.24 -17.66 6.27
CA ILE A 197 9.48 -17.86 7.50
C ILE A 197 10.42 -17.63 8.68
N GLU A 198 10.05 -16.73 9.57
CA GLU A 198 10.69 -16.55 10.86
C GLU A 198 9.67 -16.87 11.96
N ILE A 199 10.07 -17.58 13.00
CA ILE A 199 9.17 -18.01 14.08
C ILE A 199 9.68 -17.46 15.39
N GLU A 200 8.84 -16.67 16.06
CA GLU A 200 9.11 -16.12 17.38
C GLU A 200 8.00 -16.53 18.35
N ASN A 201 8.38 -17.22 19.43
CA ASN A 201 7.46 -17.73 20.45
C ASN A 201 6.34 -18.60 19.85
N SER A 202 5.11 -18.07 19.78
CA SER A 202 3.92 -18.75 19.24
C SER A 202 3.40 -18.13 17.93
N THR A 203 4.24 -17.31 17.28
CA THR A 203 3.91 -16.57 16.05
C THR A 203 4.91 -16.88 14.96
N ALA A 204 4.43 -17.23 13.77
CA ALA A 204 5.23 -17.26 12.55
C ALA A 204 4.96 -16.01 11.70
N TYR A 205 6.05 -15.41 11.25
CA TYR A 205 6.12 -14.28 10.32
C TYR A 205 6.46 -14.84 8.95
N VAL A 206 5.48 -14.83 8.05
CA VAL A 206 5.61 -15.35 6.70
C VAL A 206 5.77 -14.18 5.75
N MET A 207 6.96 -14.06 5.16
CA MET A 207 7.36 -12.94 4.31
C MET A 207 7.35 -13.36 2.85
N PHE A 208 6.61 -12.62 2.04
CA PHE A 208 6.46 -12.84 0.61
C PHE A 208 7.41 -11.97 -0.19
N ARG A 209 8.05 -12.54 -1.20
CA ARG A 209 8.90 -11.78 -2.12
C ARG A 209 8.06 -10.79 -2.93
N ARG A 210 8.54 -9.55 -3.06
CA ARG A 210 7.94 -8.57 -3.98
C ARG A 210 8.25 -8.94 -5.42
N HIS A 211 7.24 -8.87 -6.27
CA HIS A 211 7.39 -9.10 -7.70
C HIS A 211 7.81 -7.81 -8.40
N ARG A 212 8.96 -7.81 -9.07
CA ARG A 212 9.47 -6.63 -9.80
C ARG A 212 8.82 -6.54 -11.18
N VAL A 213 8.51 -5.33 -11.64
CA VAL A 213 7.94 -5.12 -12.99
C VAL A 213 9.04 -5.31 -14.03
N THR A 214 8.75 -6.06 -15.09
CA THR A 214 9.70 -6.27 -16.18
C THR A 214 9.77 -5.04 -17.08
N ALA A 215 10.97 -4.63 -17.50
CA ALA A 215 11.18 -3.47 -18.37
C ALA A 215 10.45 -3.57 -19.72
N ASP A 216 10.21 -4.80 -20.19
CA ASP A 216 9.58 -5.09 -21.49
C ASP A 216 8.05 -5.20 -21.43
N ALA A 217 7.43 -4.99 -20.25
CA ALA A 217 5.97 -5.04 -20.09
C ALA A 217 5.27 -3.77 -20.58
N GLY A 218 5.57 -3.35 -21.81
CA GLY A 218 4.64 -2.59 -22.60
C GLY A 218 3.40 -3.44 -22.90
N GLN A 219 2.29 -3.13 -22.26
CA GLN A 219 0.92 -3.48 -22.67
C GLN A 219 0.48 -4.96 -22.79
N GLN A 220 1.30 -5.99 -22.58
CA GLN A 220 0.89 -7.39 -22.91
C GLN A 220 1.10 -8.48 -21.85
N SER A 221 0.96 -8.19 -20.55
CA SER A 221 0.70 -9.26 -19.56
C SER A 221 -0.81 -9.44 -19.36
N GLY A 222 -1.39 -10.31 -20.16
CA GLY A 222 -2.76 -10.76 -20.04
C GLY A 222 -3.01 -11.50 -18.72
N HIS A 223 -4.05 -11.04 -18.01
CA HIS A 223 -4.82 -11.74 -16.99
C HIS A 223 -4.45 -11.64 -15.50
N LEU A 224 -3.23 -11.25 -15.11
CA LEU A 224 -2.88 -10.99 -13.70
C LEU A 224 -2.02 -9.71 -13.58
N LYS A 225 -2.65 -8.54 -13.77
CA LYS A 225 -2.03 -7.27 -13.36
C LYS A 225 -1.72 -7.34 -11.87
N ASN A 226 -0.51 -6.94 -11.46
CA ASN A 226 -0.14 -6.81 -10.05
C ASN A 226 -1.24 -6.01 -9.32
N ILE A 227 -1.66 -6.52 -8.16
CA ILE A 227 -2.67 -5.83 -7.35
C ILE A 227 -2.11 -4.43 -7.02
N PRO A 228 -2.88 -3.36 -7.23
CA PRO A 228 -2.37 -2.01 -7.07
C PRO A 228 -1.82 -1.75 -5.67
N GLY A 229 -0.64 -1.13 -5.64
CA GLY A 229 0.14 -0.79 -4.46
C GLY A 229 1.26 -1.78 -4.13
N GLU A 230 2.07 -1.46 -3.11
CA GLU A 230 3.38 -2.11 -2.87
C GLU A 230 3.33 -3.55 -2.32
N PHE A 231 2.15 -4.18 -2.29
CA PHE A 231 1.93 -5.49 -1.69
C PHE A 231 2.10 -6.63 -2.71
N PRO A 232 2.81 -7.72 -2.36
CA PRO A 232 2.87 -8.92 -3.20
C PRO A 232 1.49 -9.53 -3.45
N THR A 233 1.21 -9.94 -4.69
CA THR A 233 -0.03 -10.67 -5.03
C THR A 233 -0.20 -11.93 -4.18
N ALA A 234 0.89 -12.63 -3.87
CA ALA A 234 0.91 -13.80 -3.01
C ALA A 234 0.42 -13.51 -1.58
N MET A 235 0.73 -12.33 -1.04
CA MET A 235 0.24 -11.90 0.28
C MET A 235 -1.28 -11.75 0.28
N TYR A 236 -1.86 -11.14 -0.77
CA TYR A 236 -3.32 -11.03 -0.89
C TYR A 236 -4.01 -12.40 -1.03
N LEU A 237 -3.41 -13.32 -1.79
CA LEU A 237 -3.91 -14.68 -1.90
C LEU A 237 -3.87 -15.40 -0.56
N ALA A 238 -2.76 -15.29 0.17
CA ALA A 238 -2.59 -15.82 1.51
C ALA A 238 -3.70 -15.34 2.45
N LEU A 239 -3.95 -14.02 2.53
CA LEU A 239 -5.00 -13.46 3.37
C LEU A 239 -6.41 -13.93 2.98
N LYS A 240 -6.64 -14.23 1.69
CA LYS A 240 -7.91 -14.76 1.20
C LYS A 240 -8.11 -16.24 1.52
N MET A 241 -7.06 -17.01 1.83
CA MET A 241 -7.16 -18.45 2.16
C MET A 241 -8.14 -18.71 3.31
N VAL A 242 -8.15 -17.86 4.33
CA VAL A 242 -9.04 -17.99 5.51
C VAL A 242 -10.52 -17.86 5.13
N GLN A 243 -10.83 -17.23 4.00
CA GLN A 243 -12.18 -17.01 3.51
C GLN A 243 -12.68 -18.13 2.59
N VAL A 244 -11.80 -19.03 2.15
CA VAL A 244 -12.15 -20.16 1.31
C VAL A 244 -12.39 -21.38 2.20
N PRO A 245 -13.62 -21.91 2.34
CA PRO A 245 -13.92 -22.99 3.29
C PRO A 245 -13.00 -24.20 3.16
N ARG A 246 -12.78 -24.68 1.93
CA ARG A 246 -11.87 -25.81 1.65
C ARG A 246 -10.47 -25.61 2.22
N ILE A 247 -9.93 -24.40 2.11
CA ILE A 247 -8.55 -24.08 2.53
C ILE A 247 -8.53 -23.77 4.03
N ARG A 248 -9.52 -23.04 4.53
CA ARG A 248 -9.69 -22.74 5.95
C ARG A 248 -9.69 -24.00 6.81
N ASP A 249 -10.36 -25.05 6.36
CA ASP A 249 -10.43 -26.32 7.09
C ASP A 249 -9.08 -27.08 7.07
N THR A 250 -8.17 -26.73 6.16
CA THR A 250 -6.80 -27.25 6.09
C THR A 250 -5.76 -26.44 6.87
N LEU A 251 -6.14 -25.31 7.48
CA LEU A 251 -5.25 -24.49 8.32
C LEU A 251 -5.04 -25.11 9.72
N HIS A 252 -4.44 -26.30 9.73
CA HIS A 252 -4.08 -27.03 10.94
C HIS A 252 -2.66 -27.57 10.79
N ILE A 253 -1.95 -27.66 11.91
CA ILE A 253 -0.63 -28.32 11.99
C ILE A 253 -0.79 -29.67 12.70
N ASN A 254 -0.05 -30.67 12.26
CA ASN A 254 0.05 -31.95 12.94
C ASN A 254 1.10 -31.81 14.06
N LEU A 255 0.66 -31.97 15.31
CA LEU A 255 1.47 -31.74 16.50
C LEU A 255 2.49 -32.87 16.71
N TYR A 256 3.68 -32.54 17.19
CA TYR A 256 4.64 -33.52 17.70
C TYR A 256 4.29 -33.94 19.13
N SER A 257 4.66 -35.16 19.54
CA SER A 257 4.57 -35.52 20.95
C SER A 257 5.62 -34.73 21.75
N PRO A 258 5.44 -34.51 23.06
CA PRO A 258 6.44 -33.81 23.88
C PRO A 258 7.82 -34.47 23.81
N GLU A 259 7.87 -35.80 23.90
CA GLU A 259 9.12 -36.57 23.83
C GLU A 259 9.81 -36.45 22.45
N ASP A 260 9.02 -36.47 21.37
CA ASP A 260 9.54 -36.30 20.01
C ASP A 260 10.02 -34.87 19.76
N THR A 261 9.36 -33.88 20.37
CA THR A 261 9.74 -32.47 20.29
C THR A 261 11.11 -32.26 20.92
N ASP A 262 11.32 -32.79 22.13
CA ASP A 262 12.59 -32.66 22.85
C ASP A 262 13.73 -33.39 22.10
N ARG A 263 13.46 -34.58 21.56
CA ARG A 263 14.41 -35.33 20.73
C ARG A 263 14.81 -34.56 19.47
N GLN A 264 13.86 -33.98 18.75
CA GLN A 264 14.14 -33.21 17.54
C GLN A 264 14.89 -31.91 17.83
N LEU A 265 14.56 -31.22 18.93
CA LEU A 265 15.30 -30.02 19.36
C LEU A 265 16.75 -30.36 19.73
N SER A 266 16.98 -31.47 20.42
CA SER A 266 18.34 -31.92 20.76
C SER A 266 19.17 -32.24 19.50
N LEU A 267 18.57 -32.87 18.49
CA LEU A 267 19.24 -33.15 17.21
C LEU A 267 19.60 -31.86 16.45
N LEU A 268 18.72 -30.86 16.46
CA LEU A 268 19.00 -29.56 15.83
C LEU A 268 20.14 -28.82 16.54
N ASP A 269 20.21 -28.88 17.87
CA ASP A 269 21.32 -28.32 18.64
C ASP A 269 22.65 -29.04 18.36
N GLU A 270 22.61 -30.37 18.22
CA GLU A 270 23.78 -31.18 17.84
C GLU A 270 24.28 -30.85 16.42
N GLU A 271 23.40 -30.73 15.43
CA GLU A 271 23.76 -30.37 14.04
C GLU A 271 24.40 -28.97 13.95
N GLN A 272 23.96 -28.02 14.77
CA GLN A 272 24.56 -26.68 14.85
C GLN A 272 25.95 -26.67 15.49
N SER A 273 26.18 -27.56 16.45
CA SER A 273 27.50 -27.70 17.09
C SER A 273 28.56 -28.25 16.12
N VAL A 274 28.16 -29.10 15.17
CA VAL A 274 29.05 -29.70 14.16
C VAL A 274 29.36 -28.74 13.01
N GLN A 275 28.41 -27.90 12.58
CA GLN A 275 28.67 -26.87 11.56
C GLN A 275 29.54 -25.70 12.07
N GLY A 276 29.67 -25.53 13.38
CA GLY A 276 30.60 -24.57 14.00
C GLY A 276 32.06 -25.04 14.08
N SER A 277 32.36 -26.30 13.75
CA SER A 277 33.70 -26.89 13.94
C SER A 277 34.11 -27.83 12.80
N GLY A 278 34.78 -27.28 11.78
CA GLY A 278 35.62 -28.02 10.81
C GLY A 278 36.65 -27.06 10.22
N CYS A 279 37.96 -27.30 10.18
CA CYS A 279 38.72 -28.55 10.19
C CYS A 279 40.03 -28.41 10.98
N SER A 280 40.37 -29.43 11.79
CA SER A 280 41.76 -29.80 12.09
C SER A 280 41.99 -31.18 11.48
N VAL A 281 42.95 -31.27 10.55
CA VAL A 281 43.45 -32.53 10.01
C VAL A 281 44.90 -32.68 10.47
N ASP A 282 45.17 -33.72 11.24
CA ASP A 282 46.51 -34.13 11.67
C ASP A 282 47.28 -34.87 10.57
N GLY A 283 48.61 -34.70 10.53
CA GLY A 283 49.52 -35.82 10.22
C GLY A 283 50.51 -35.71 9.05
N SER A 284 51.60 -34.95 9.25
CA SER A 284 53.00 -35.24 8.82
C SER A 284 53.37 -35.51 7.34
N THR A 285 54.18 -34.64 6.72
CA THR A 285 55.68 -34.69 6.69
C THR A 285 56.28 -33.57 5.80
N ASN A 286 57.19 -32.75 6.36
CA ASN A 286 58.41 -32.11 5.80
C ASN A 286 58.40 -31.65 4.31
N THR A 287 58.65 -30.39 3.90
CA THR A 287 59.66 -29.40 4.33
C THR A 287 59.39 -28.03 3.66
N SER A 288 59.90 -26.98 4.31
CA SER A 288 60.22 -25.62 3.79
C SER A 288 59.10 -24.77 3.18
N LEU A 289 58.57 -23.83 3.98
CA LEU A 289 58.36 -22.41 3.62
C LEU A 289 57.88 -21.62 4.86
N SER A 290 58.76 -21.47 5.84
CA SER A 290 58.55 -20.56 6.98
C SER A 290 59.01 -19.16 6.61
N ARG A 291 58.08 -18.27 6.23
CA ARG A 291 58.11 -16.78 6.38
C ARG A 291 56.97 -16.14 5.58
N THR A 292 55.72 -16.20 6.06
CA THR A 292 54.64 -15.22 5.75
C THR A 292 53.30 -15.42 6.50
N LEU A 293 53.24 -16.15 7.62
CA LEU A 293 51.99 -16.29 8.39
C LEU A 293 52.22 -16.11 9.89
N SER A 294 52.55 -14.87 10.28
CA SER A 294 52.57 -14.43 11.69
C SER A 294 51.86 -13.09 11.92
N CYS A 295 50.89 -12.73 11.06
CA CYS A 295 50.10 -11.49 11.20
C CYS A 295 48.58 -11.70 11.36
N LEU A 296 48.10 -12.91 11.69
CA LEU A 296 46.64 -13.18 11.76
C LEU A 296 46.16 -13.84 13.08
N SER A 297 46.96 -13.81 14.16
CA SER A 297 46.53 -14.36 15.47
C SER A 297 46.59 -13.40 16.66
N ILE A 298 46.64 -12.08 16.43
CA ILE A 298 46.43 -11.08 17.49
C ILE A 298 45.25 -10.19 17.11
N ALA A 299 44.02 -10.65 17.39
CA ALA A 299 42.84 -9.80 17.49
C ALA A 299 41.62 -10.46 18.19
N THR A 300 41.79 -11.58 18.91
CA THR A 300 40.66 -12.30 19.55
C THR A 300 40.53 -12.07 21.06
N SER A 301 41.24 -11.11 21.64
CA SER A 301 41.12 -10.80 23.08
C SER A 301 41.26 -9.31 23.38
N SER A 302 40.36 -8.49 22.84
CA SER A 302 40.03 -7.14 23.32
C SER A 302 39.21 -6.43 22.24
N LEU A 303 37.88 -6.55 22.32
CA LEU A 303 36.87 -5.60 21.80
C LEU A 303 35.48 -6.15 22.14
N HIS A 304 35.19 -6.32 23.43
CA HIS A 304 33.82 -6.22 23.91
C HIS A 304 33.45 -4.73 23.94
N SER A 305 33.30 -4.14 22.76
CA SER A 305 32.66 -2.83 22.59
C SER A 305 31.27 -3.09 22.05
N ASN A 306 30.28 -2.78 22.89
CA ASN A 306 28.87 -2.75 22.56
C ASN A 306 28.60 -1.84 21.35
N SER A 307 28.73 -2.37 20.13
CA SER A 307 28.04 -1.82 18.99
C SER A 307 26.66 -2.47 18.94
N LYS A 308 25.64 -1.70 19.33
CA LYS A 308 24.27 -1.91 18.85
C LYS A 308 24.30 -1.68 17.33
N LEU A 309 24.83 -2.64 16.58
CA LEU A 309 24.64 -2.72 15.15
C LEU A 309 23.16 -3.02 14.94
N LEU A 310 22.45 -2.02 14.42
CA LEU A 310 21.14 -2.16 13.80
C LEU A 310 21.23 -3.31 12.78
N ARG A 311 20.90 -4.52 13.21
CA ARG A 311 20.73 -5.67 12.33
C ARG A 311 19.37 -5.52 11.63
N TYR A 312 19.27 -4.52 10.76
CA TYR A 312 18.25 -4.44 9.72
C TYR A 312 18.88 -4.88 8.40
N GLY A 313 19.17 -6.17 8.34
CA GLY A 313 19.46 -6.86 7.10
C GLY A 313 18.66 -8.14 7.16
N SER A 314 17.74 -8.33 6.21
CA SER A 314 17.18 -9.63 5.92
C SER A 314 18.35 -10.60 5.74
N ARG A 315 18.62 -11.43 6.75
CA ARG A 315 19.44 -12.63 6.54
C ARG A 315 18.59 -13.48 5.60
N ARG A 316 18.91 -13.41 4.31
CA ARG A 316 18.33 -14.30 3.31
C ARG A 316 18.67 -15.72 3.75
N VAL A 317 17.67 -16.42 4.27
CA VAL A 317 17.76 -17.85 4.51
C VAL A 317 17.60 -18.51 3.16
N LEU A 318 18.73 -18.65 2.48
CA LEU A 318 18.81 -19.45 1.28
C LEU A 318 18.94 -20.90 1.72
N SER A 319 18.19 -21.78 1.06
CA SER A 319 18.40 -23.22 1.18
C SER A 319 19.90 -23.52 1.02
N SER A 320 20.43 -24.49 1.76
CA SER A 320 21.86 -24.82 1.83
C SER A 320 22.53 -25.14 0.48
N ASN A 321 21.78 -25.20 -0.63
CA ASN A 321 22.25 -25.54 -1.96
C ASN A 321 22.08 -24.41 -3.01
N THR A 322 21.58 -23.23 -2.64
CA THR A 322 21.39 -22.11 -3.58
C THR A 322 22.60 -21.18 -3.63
N VAL A 323 23.26 -21.14 -4.79
CA VAL A 323 24.31 -20.18 -5.11
C VAL A 323 23.68 -18.80 -5.31
N ALA A 324 23.95 -17.86 -4.41
CA ALA A 324 23.35 -16.51 -4.44
C ALA A 324 24.38 -15.40 -4.20
N PHE A 325 24.08 -14.22 -4.72
CA PHE A 325 24.92 -13.03 -4.55
C PHE A 325 24.87 -12.46 -3.13
N GLN A 326 26.01 -11.93 -2.68
CA GLN A 326 26.07 -11.11 -1.48
C GLN A 326 25.23 -9.82 -1.66
N PRO A 327 24.60 -9.28 -0.60
CA PRO A 327 23.88 -8.00 -0.67
C PRO A 327 24.79 -6.85 -1.09
N ALA A 328 24.18 -5.78 -1.64
CA ALA A 328 24.91 -4.59 -2.02
C ALA A 328 25.55 -3.89 -0.82
N GLU A 329 26.74 -3.32 -1.03
CA GLU A 329 27.41 -2.48 -0.03
C GLU A 329 26.68 -1.15 0.11
N LEU A 330 26.41 -0.77 1.36
CA LEU A 330 25.64 0.43 1.70
C LEU A 330 26.55 1.50 2.30
N PRO A 331 26.22 2.79 2.12
CA PRO A 331 26.96 3.85 2.79
C PRO A 331 26.83 3.73 4.31
N ASP A 332 27.91 4.06 5.02
CA ASP A 332 27.96 4.00 6.48
C ASP A 332 26.83 4.83 7.11
N PRO A 333 26.22 4.41 8.24
CA PRO A 333 25.16 5.17 8.90
C PRO A 333 25.53 6.63 9.24
N SER A 334 26.82 6.93 9.46
CA SER A 334 27.32 8.30 9.68
C SER A 334 27.41 9.13 8.40
N GLN A 335 27.38 8.50 7.23
CA GLN A 335 27.45 9.15 5.92
C GLN A 335 26.05 9.54 5.44
N ILE A 336 25.66 10.80 5.65
CA ILE A 336 24.39 11.36 5.18
C ILE A 336 24.35 11.73 3.69
N THR A 337 25.49 11.81 3.03
CA THR A 337 25.58 12.18 1.60
C THR A 337 26.31 11.11 0.83
N TRP A 338 25.70 10.66 -0.26
CA TRP A 338 26.18 9.56 -1.06
C TRP A 338 26.18 9.95 -2.54
N ARG A 339 27.31 9.73 -3.22
CA ARG A 339 27.44 10.01 -4.66
C ARG A 339 26.99 8.80 -5.44
N ILE A 340 26.01 9.01 -6.31
CA ILE A 340 25.33 7.92 -6.99
C ILE A 340 25.09 8.23 -8.45
N LYS A 341 24.99 7.17 -9.25
CA LYS A 341 24.46 7.20 -10.61
C LYS A 341 23.16 6.40 -10.65
N VAL A 342 22.12 6.97 -11.25
CA VAL A 342 20.83 6.28 -11.42
C VAL A 342 20.92 5.35 -12.63
N LEU A 343 20.71 4.06 -12.41
CA LEU A 343 20.77 3.01 -13.42
C LEU A 343 19.40 2.77 -14.08
N HIS A 344 18.36 2.63 -13.25
CA HIS A 344 17.02 2.32 -13.70
C HIS A 344 15.97 3.09 -12.89
N VAL A 345 14.91 3.55 -13.56
CA VAL A 345 13.76 4.23 -12.94
C VAL A 345 12.54 3.33 -13.10
N GLU A 346 12.12 2.70 -12.00
CA GLU A 346 10.93 1.85 -11.98
C GLU A 346 9.65 2.71 -11.92
N SER A 347 9.67 3.75 -11.08
CA SER A 347 8.63 4.79 -11.03
C SER A 347 9.24 6.13 -10.62
N ALA A 348 8.48 7.22 -10.71
CA ALA A 348 8.97 8.54 -10.33
C ALA A 348 9.47 8.62 -8.88
N GLY A 349 9.01 7.75 -7.99
CA GLY A 349 9.46 7.66 -6.60
C GLY A 349 10.37 6.48 -6.27
N ARG A 350 10.63 5.55 -7.20
CA ARG A 350 11.43 4.32 -6.96
C ARG A 350 12.44 4.10 -8.07
N LEU A 351 13.70 3.98 -7.69
CA LEU A 351 14.84 3.99 -8.60
C LEU A 351 15.98 3.11 -8.09
N TRP A 352 16.80 2.66 -9.02
CA TRP A 352 17.96 1.80 -8.79
C TRP A 352 19.23 2.58 -9.04
N VAL A 353 20.19 2.48 -8.12
CA VAL A 353 21.41 3.29 -8.15
C VAL A 353 22.65 2.43 -7.97
N ILE A 354 23.78 2.94 -8.44
CA ILE A 354 25.12 2.46 -8.10
C ILE A 354 25.90 3.59 -7.45
N SER A 355 26.80 3.25 -6.53
CA SER A 355 27.74 4.20 -5.96
C SER A 355 28.76 4.67 -7.01
N GLU A 356 29.10 5.96 -7.03
CA GLU A 356 30.14 6.53 -7.91
C GLU A 356 31.54 6.53 -7.28
N ASP A 357 31.80 5.65 -6.32
CA ASP A 357 33.13 5.46 -5.77
C ASP A 357 33.99 4.58 -6.70
N ASN A 358 35.31 4.71 -6.58
CA ASN A 358 36.24 3.98 -7.44
C ASN A 358 36.06 2.45 -7.30
N SER A 359 35.70 1.96 -6.11
CA SER A 359 35.54 0.52 -5.86
C SER A 359 34.39 -0.07 -6.68
N SER A 360 33.21 0.55 -6.67
CA SER A 360 32.05 0.09 -7.45
C SER A 360 32.33 0.07 -8.96
N MET A 361 33.08 1.07 -9.46
CA MET A 361 33.45 1.14 -10.88
C MET A 361 34.49 0.07 -11.27
N GLU A 362 35.46 -0.20 -10.40
CA GLU A 362 36.43 -1.30 -10.57
C GLU A 362 35.74 -2.66 -10.52
N GLN A 363 34.79 -2.86 -9.59
CA GLN A 363 33.97 -4.08 -9.50
C GLN A 363 33.14 -4.28 -10.77
N LEU A 364 32.49 -3.23 -11.29
CA LEU A 364 31.73 -3.30 -12.55
C LEU A 364 32.62 -3.69 -13.73
N HIS A 365 33.81 -3.08 -13.84
CA HIS A 365 34.76 -3.41 -14.89
C HIS A 365 35.28 -4.85 -14.78
N PHE A 366 35.56 -5.31 -13.56
CA PHE A 366 35.94 -6.70 -13.29
C PHE A 366 34.84 -7.69 -13.69
N ILE A 367 33.57 -7.39 -13.36
CA ILE A 367 32.42 -8.22 -13.74
C ILE A 367 32.34 -8.34 -15.26
N LEU A 368 32.34 -7.22 -15.98
CA LEU A 368 32.17 -7.22 -17.44
C LEU A 368 33.29 -7.96 -18.15
N ASN A 369 34.55 -7.76 -17.74
CA ASN A 369 35.69 -8.45 -18.34
C ASN A 369 35.70 -9.94 -18.04
N THR A 370 35.36 -10.34 -16.81
CA THR A 370 35.29 -11.76 -16.44
C THR A 370 34.18 -12.48 -17.20
N ILE A 371 33.02 -11.83 -17.40
CA ILE A 371 31.94 -12.39 -18.22
C ILE A 371 32.40 -12.56 -19.67
N ALA A 372 33.06 -11.54 -20.25
CA ALA A 372 33.56 -11.62 -21.62
C ALA A 372 34.56 -12.78 -21.80
N LEU A 373 35.53 -12.90 -20.89
CA LEU A 373 36.51 -13.99 -20.90
C LEU A 373 35.87 -15.37 -20.72
N ALA A 374 34.90 -15.51 -19.81
CA ALA A 374 34.20 -16.77 -19.57
C ALA A 374 33.36 -17.22 -20.77
N LEU A 375 32.83 -16.27 -21.55
CA LEU A 375 32.12 -16.56 -22.80
C LEU A 375 33.08 -16.97 -23.92
N GLU A 376 34.28 -16.38 -23.98
CA GLU A 376 35.32 -16.72 -24.96
C GLU A 376 35.99 -18.06 -24.66
N SER A 377 36.19 -18.40 -23.39
CA SER A 377 36.84 -19.65 -22.94
C SER A 377 35.92 -20.88 -22.96
N GLY A 378 34.61 -20.69 -23.08
CA GLY A 378 33.62 -21.76 -22.98
C GLY A 378 33.28 -22.19 -21.54
N GLU A 379 33.82 -21.50 -20.52
CA GLU A 379 33.49 -21.76 -19.11
C GLU A 379 32.05 -21.36 -18.75
N ALA A 380 31.47 -20.38 -19.45
CA ALA A 380 30.06 -19.99 -19.35
C ALA A 380 29.16 -20.84 -20.28
N ASP A 381 29.26 -22.16 -20.14
CA ASP A 381 28.48 -23.09 -20.96
C ASP A 381 26.97 -23.03 -20.63
N THR A 382 26.17 -23.54 -21.56
CA THR A 382 24.70 -23.59 -21.40
C THR A 382 24.37 -24.42 -20.16
N ILE A 383 23.48 -23.92 -19.29
CA ILE A 383 23.08 -24.68 -18.09
C ILE A 383 22.59 -26.07 -18.52
N SER A 384 23.10 -27.13 -17.89
CA SER A 384 22.89 -28.53 -18.29
C SER A 384 21.42 -28.79 -18.61
N ARG A 385 21.13 -29.33 -19.81
CA ARG A 385 19.77 -29.59 -20.31
C ARG A 385 18.93 -30.50 -19.41
N ASP A 386 19.57 -31.25 -18.52
CA ASP A 386 18.93 -32.19 -17.59
C ASP A 386 18.30 -31.51 -16.37
N ARG A 387 18.59 -30.22 -16.11
CA ARG A 387 17.92 -29.44 -15.05
C ARG A 387 16.60 -28.90 -15.58
N GLU A 388 15.54 -29.70 -15.49
CA GLU A 388 14.18 -29.29 -15.89
C GLU A 388 13.63 -28.06 -15.12
N SER A 389 14.27 -27.65 -14.02
CA SER A 389 13.99 -26.41 -13.28
C SER A 389 15.20 -25.92 -12.48
N LEU A 390 15.55 -24.64 -12.63
CA LEU A 390 16.46 -23.86 -11.78
C LEU A 390 15.77 -23.39 -10.48
N PRO A 391 16.38 -23.55 -9.29
CA PRO A 391 15.84 -22.97 -8.07
C PRO A 391 15.67 -21.45 -8.13
N LEU A 392 14.63 -20.95 -7.46
CA LEU A 392 14.46 -19.51 -7.27
C LEU A 392 15.63 -18.96 -6.45
N GLY A 393 16.11 -17.79 -6.84
CA GLY A 393 17.29 -17.18 -6.25
C GLY A 393 18.63 -17.67 -6.79
N GLU A 394 18.67 -18.62 -7.73
CA GLU A 394 19.93 -19.07 -8.35
C GLU A 394 20.59 -17.95 -9.15
N ALA A 395 21.90 -17.83 -8.98
CA ALA A 395 22.75 -16.89 -9.69
C ALA A 395 23.14 -17.43 -11.07
N VAL A 396 22.82 -16.69 -12.12
CA VAL A 396 23.01 -17.06 -13.53
C VAL A 396 23.53 -15.88 -14.33
N LEU A 397 23.96 -16.14 -15.58
CA LEU A 397 24.17 -15.09 -16.57
C LEU A 397 22.96 -15.01 -17.50
N ALA A 398 22.38 -13.81 -17.64
CA ALA A 398 21.24 -13.55 -18.51
C ALA A 398 21.64 -12.67 -19.71
N PRO A 399 21.16 -12.99 -20.93
CA PRO A 399 21.43 -12.20 -22.12
C PRO A 399 20.54 -10.96 -22.20
N VAL A 400 21.17 -9.81 -22.47
CA VAL A 400 20.52 -8.54 -22.78
C VAL A 400 20.91 -8.15 -24.20
N THR A 401 19.93 -8.07 -25.09
CA THR A 401 20.16 -7.63 -26.47
C THR A 401 19.93 -6.14 -26.57
N ASP A 402 20.95 -5.41 -27.00
CA ASP A 402 20.84 -3.99 -27.29
C ASP A 402 19.97 -3.80 -28.55
N PRO A 403 18.85 -3.06 -28.45
CA PRO A 403 17.94 -2.85 -29.58
C PRO A 403 18.55 -2.03 -30.72
N GLU A 404 19.55 -1.19 -30.44
CA GLU A 404 20.19 -0.34 -31.46
C GLU A 404 21.29 -1.09 -32.22
N THR A 405 22.11 -1.84 -31.50
CA THR A 405 23.27 -2.53 -32.09
C THR A 405 23.00 -4.00 -32.45
N GLY A 406 21.91 -4.59 -31.94
CA GLY A 406 21.61 -6.01 -32.06
C GLY A 406 22.59 -6.93 -31.32
N LYS A 407 23.57 -6.35 -30.60
CA LYS A 407 24.60 -7.08 -29.87
C LYS A 407 24.00 -7.61 -28.57
N THR A 408 24.20 -8.90 -28.30
CA THR A 408 23.79 -9.51 -27.03
C THR A 408 24.97 -9.51 -26.06
N VAL A 409 24.75 -8.94 -24.88
CA VAL A 409 25.71 -8.88 -23.76
C VAL A 409 25.12 -9.66 -22.59
N TYR A 410 25.95 -10.42 -21.87
CA TYR A 410 25.49 -11.15 -20.69
C TYR A 410 25.74 -10.34 -19.43
N HIS A 411 24.78 -10.40 -18.51
CA HIS A 411 24.83 -9.72 -17.22
C HIS A 411 24.58 -10.71 -16.09
N ARG A 412 25.10 -10.40 -14.89
CA ARG A 412 24.79 -11.17 -13.67
C ARG A 412 23.31 -11.02 -13.35
N ALA A 413 22.64 -12.15 -13.15
CA ALA A 413 21.21 -12.17 -12.90
C ALA A 413 20.83 -13.21 -11.84
N GLN A 414 19.70 -12.97 -11.18
CA GLN A 414 19.12 -13.88 -10.21
C GLN A 414 17.72 -14.33 -10.69
N ILE A 415 17.43 -15.63 -10.63
CA ILE A 415 16.10 -16.16 -10.99
C ILE A 415 15.06 -15.68 -9.96
N GLU A 416 14.01 -15.01 -10.42
CA GLU A 416 12.93 -14.51 -9.54
C GLU A 416 11.67 -15.39 -9.61
N GLU A 417 11.22 -15.74 -10.82
CA GLU A 417 9.95 -16.45 -11.02
C GLU A 417 9.96 -17.24 -12.33
N TYR A 418 9.13 -18.28 -12.41
CA TYR A 418 8.78 -18.95 -13.66
C TYR A 418 7.59 -18.27 -14.33
N ARG A 419 7.72 -17.99 -15.63
CA ARG A 419 6.62 -17.44 -16.44
C ARG A 419 6.12 -18.48 -17.43
N PRO A 420 4.79 -18.72 -17.50
CA PRO A 420 4.21 -19.51 -18.57
C PRO A 420 4.29 -18.74 -19.90
N PHE A 421 4.45 -19.46 -21.01
CA PHE A 421 4.55 -18.85 -22.34
C PHE A 421 3.24 -18.13 -22.71
N PRO A 422 3.29 -16.88 -23.22
CA PRO A 422 2.09 -16.17 -23.67
C PRO A 422 1.37 -16.97 -24.77
N GLY A 423 0.10 -17.30 -24.53
CA GLY A 423 -0.76 -17.99 -25.52
C GLY A 423 -0.97 -19.49 -25.34
N ALA A 424 -0.32 -20.12 -24.35
CA ALA A 424 -0.65 -21.49 -23.96
C ALA A 424 -1.92 -21.50 -23.09
N ALA A 425 -3.09 -21.61 -23.72
CA ALA A 425 -4.28 -22.09 -23.02
C ALA A 425 -3.92 -23.42 -22.34
N VAL A 426 -4.42 -23.63 -21.11
CA VAL A 426 -4.21 -24.82 -20.28
C VAL A 426 -4.70 -26.09 -21.01
N ALA A 427 -3.90 -26.57 -21.95
CA ALA A 427 -4.01 -27.84 -22.62
C ALA A 427 -2.72 -28.57 -22.30
N ALA A 428 -2.86 -29.68 -21.59
CA ALA A 428 -1.79 -30.58 -21.23
C ALA A 428 -1.11 -31.12 -22.49
N SER A 429 -0.03 -30.49 -22.94
CA SER A 429 1.00 -31.13 -23.74
C SER A 429 2.35 -30.58 -23.29
N ASN A 430 3.10 -31.44 -22.60
CA ASN A 430 4.49 -31.22 -22.26
C ASN A 430 5.29 -30.89 -23.53
N THR A 431 6.38 -30.11 -23.37
CA THR A 431 7.47 -29.82 -24.33
C THR A 431 7.52 -28.47 -25.09
N SER A 432 6.91 -27.37 -24.61
CA SER A 432 7.25 -26.00 -25.10
C SER A 432 7.96 -25.16 -24.04
N GLY A 433 9.05 -24.48 -24.44
CA GLY A 433 10.11 -23.96 -23.58
C GLY A 433 9.66 -23.12 -22.38
N LYS A 434 10.19 -23.44 -21.19
CA LYS A 434 9.95 -22.69 -19.96
C LYS A 434 10.66 -21.32 -20.03
N GLN A 435 9.96 -20.25 -19.68
CA GLN A 435 10.54 -18.91 -19.50
C GLN A 435 10.66 -18.60 -18.01
N VAL A 436 11.62 -17.74 -17.67
CA VAL A 436 11.83 -17.25 -16.31
C VAL A 436 11.98 -15.75 -16.31
N GLN A 437 11.53 -15.12 -15.24
CA GLN A 437 11.88 -13.75 -14.92
C GLN A 437 13.23 -13.74 -14.19
N ALA A 438 14.19 -13.01 -14.73
CA ALA A 438 15.53 -12.85 -14.19
C ALA A 438 15.78 -11.38 -13.82
N PHE A 439 16.27 -11.14 -12.61
CA PHE A 439 16.63 -9.81 -12.12
C PHE A 439 18.12 -9.54 -12.31
N LEU A 440 18.44 -8.47 -13.03
CA LEU A 440 19.81 -8.02 -13.29
C LEU A 440 20.36 -7.31 -12.07
N VAL A 441 21.20 -8.00 -11.29
CA VAL A 441 21.62 -7.57 -9.95
C VAL A 441 22.50 -6.31 -9.92
N ASP A 442 23.10 -5.97 -11.06
CA ASP A 442 23.97 -4.79 -11.22
C ASP A 442 23.29 -3.65 -11.98
N CYS A 443 22.08 -3.87 -12.48
CA CYS A 443 21.33 -2.88 -13.26
C CYS A 443 20.05 -2.43 -12.55
N GLY A 444 19.43 -3.30 -11.74
CA GLY A 444 18.17 -2.99 -11.06
C GLY A 444 16.92 -3.23 -11.89
N SER A 445 17.02 -3.84 -13.07
CA SER A 445 15.88 -4.15 -13.94
C SER A 445 15.61 -5.67 -13.98
N SER A 446 14.36 -6.03 -14.25
CA SER A 446 13.95 -7.44 -14.46
C SER A 446 13.56 -7.68 -15.92
N MET A 447 13.87 -8.86 -16.43
CA MET A 447 13.55 -9.27 -17.80
C MET A 447 12.99 -10.69 -17.85
N THR A 448 12.20 -10.97 -18.89
CA THR A 448 11.71 -12.33 -19.16
C THR A 448 12.57 -12.99 -20.21
N VAL A 449 13.12 -14.16 -19.90
CA VAL A 449 14.11 -14.83 -20.72
C VAL A 449 13.88 -16.34 -20.75
N ALA A 450 14.21 -16.98 -21.88
CA ALA A 450 14.09 -18.44 -21.99
C ALA A 450 15.17 -19.11 -21.14
N ILE A 451 14.83 -20.18 -20.41
CA ILE A 451 15.82 -20.92 -19.60
C ILE A 451 17.00 -21.38 -20.47
N SER A 452 16.73 -21.77 -21.71
CA SER A 452 17.74 -22.21 -22.68
C SER A 452 18.77 -21.13 -23.08
N SER A 453 18.49 -19.86 -22.78
CA SER A 453 19.38 -18.74 -23.09
C SER A 453 20.20 -18.26 -21.90
N LEU A 454 19.99 -18.86 -20.72
CA LEU A 454 20.79 -18.60 -19.52
C LEU A 454 22.09 -19.41 -19.55
N ARG A 455 23.13 -18.87 -18.93
CA ARG A 455 24.45 -19.52 -18.78
C ARG A 455 24.85 -19.64 -17.32
N GLN A 456 25.74 -20.58 -17.03
CA GLN A 456 26.30 -20.75 -15.70
C GLN A 456 27.12 -19.51 -15.31
N LEU A 457 27.00 -19.08 -14.05
CA LEU A 457 27.79 -17.99 -13.50
C LEU A 457 29.18 -18.51 -13.05
N PRO A 458 30.29 -17.90 -13.49
CA PRO A 458 31.61 -18.14 -12.92
C PRO A 458 31.63 -17.91 -11.41
N SER A 459 32.20 -18.84 -10.63
CA SER A 459 32.19 -18.78 -9.16
C SER A 459 32.93 -17.56 -8.60
N THR A 460 33.93 -17.04 -9.32
CA THR A 460 34.65 -15.80 -9.01
C THR A 460 33.73 -14.57 -8.99
N LEU A 461 32.61 -14.59 -9.72
CA LEU A 461 31.65 -13.48 -9.74
C LEU A 461 30.69 -13.49 -8.56
N LEU A 462 30.69 -14.54 -7.74
CA LEU A 462 29.87 -14.60 -6.51
C LEU A 462 30.51 -13.85 -5.34
N THR A 463 31.83 -13.66 -5.37
CA THR A 463 32.54 -12.90 -4.33
C THR A 463 32.30 -11.41 -4.44
N VAL A 464 31.86 -10.93 -5.60
CA VAL A 464 31.51 -9.52 -5.82
C VAL A 464 30.05 -9.31 -5.40
N PRO A 465 29.76 -8.37 -4.49
CA PRO A 465 28.39 -8.08 -4.06
C PRO A 465 27.54 -7.56 -5.22
N GLN A 466 26.23 -7.53 -5.02
CA GLN A 466 25.31 -6.86 -5.95
C GLN A 466 25.67 -5.36 -6.01
N LEU A 467 25.69 -4.77 -7.20
CA LEU A 467 26.06 -3.35 -7.32
C LEU A 467 24.85 -2.40 -7.28
N ALA A 468 23.66 -2.88 -7.66
CA ALA A 468 22.48 -2.04 -7.70
C ALA A 468 21.79 -1.97 -6.32
N VAL A 469 21.60 -0.77 -5.82
CA VAL A 469 20.89 -0.47 -4.57
C VAL A 469 19.51 0.11 -4.88
N GLU A 470 18.49 -0.41 -4.20
CA GLU A 470 17.11 0.04 -4.33
C GLU A 470 16.87 1.31 -3.49
N CYS A 471 16.36 2.36 -4.14
CA CYS A 471 16.12 3.66 -3.53
C CYS A 471 14.68 4.15 -3.76
N CYS A 472 14.13 4.84 -2.77
CA CYS A 472 12.89 5.61 -2.86
C CYS A 472 13.13 7.09 -2.54
N LEU A 473 12.38 7.97 -3.20
CA LEU A 473 12.41 9.39 -2.87
C LEU A 473 11.73 9.64 -1.52
N ALA A 474 12.45 10.29 -0.60
CA ALA A 474 11.98 10.58 0.74
C ALA A 474 11.00 11.77 0.78
N GLU A 475 10.11 11.77 1.77
CA GLU A 475 9.22 12.87 2.18
C GLU A 475 8.21 13.33 1.12
N ILE A 476 7.99 12.52 0.09
CA ILE A 476 7.02 12.79 -0.97
C ILE A 476 6.22 11.53 -1.31
N ARG A 477 5.02 11.74 -1.84
CA ARG A 477 4.15 10.69 -2.39
C ARG A 477 3.54 11.18 -3.70
N PRO A 478 3.05 10.29 -4.58
CA PRO A 478 2.37 10.73 -5.80
C PRO A 478 1.17 11.61 -5.46
N ALA A 479 0.99 12.68 -6.24
CA ALA A 479 -0.16 13.55 -6.09
C ALA A 479 -1.44 12.75 -6.40
N SER A 480 -2.30 12.60 -5.38
CA SER A 480 -3.54 11.83 -5.46
C SER A 480 -4.54 12.51 -6.40
N SER A 481 -4.40 12.32 -7.71
CA SER A 481 -5.33 12.81 -8.73
C SER A 481 -6.35 11.78 -9.19
N SER A 482 -6.17 10.49 -8.82
CA SER A 482 -7.05 9.40 -9.24
C SER A 482 -7.33 8.37 -8.13
N CYS A 483 -8.34 7.54 -8.36
CA CYS A 483 -8.81 6.47 -7.47
C CYS A 483 -7.90 5.24 -7.42
N ASP A 484 -6.81 5.23 -8.16
CA ASP A 484 -6.04 4.01 -8.46
C ASP A 484 -5.01 3.68 -7.36
N GLY A 485 -5.15 4.30 -6.19
CA GLY A 485 -4.23 4.19 -5.05
C GLY A 485 -3.07 5.19 -5.12
N PRO A 486 -2.06 5.04 -4.24
CA PRO A 486 -0.86 5.89 -4.21
C PRO A 486 0.11 5.50 -5.35
N ALA A 487 -0.33 5.51 -6.60
CA ALA A 487 0.48 5.20 -7.76
C ALA A 487 0.98 6.48 -8.45
N TRP A 488 2.21 6.44 -8.96
CA TRP A 488 2.77 7.53 -9.77
C TRP A 488 2.12 7.57 -11.15
N SER A 489 1.72 8.77 -11.58
CA SER A 489 1.13 8.96 -12.90
C SER A 489 2.15 8.71 -14.00
N GLU A 490 1.69 8.25 -15.16
CA GLU A 490 2.58 7.99 -16.30
C GLU A 490 3.38 9.23 -16.74
N PRO A 491 2.80 10.45 -16.76
CA PRO A 491 3.58 11.67 -16.99
C PRO A 491 4.69 11.90 -15.95
N ALA A 492 4.45 11.56 -14.68
CA ALA A 492 5.47 11.66 -13.63
C ALA A 492 6.60 10.64 -13.86
N ASN A 493 6.24 9.38 -14.19
CA ASN A 493 7.21 8.32 -14.49
C ASN A 493 8.10 8.69 -15.69
N ASN A 494 7.50 9.21 -16.76
CA ASN A 494 8.25 9.67 -17.94
C ASN A 494 9.17 10.83 -17.59
N PHE A 495 8.68 11.83 -16.84
CA PHE A 495 9.50 12.94 -16.38
C PHE A 495 10.71 12.48 -15.56
N ALA A 496 10.54 11.50 -14.69
CA ALA A 496 11.64 10.92 -13.92
C ALA A 496 12.62 10.13 -14.79
N ARG A 497 12.11 9.28 -15.71
CA ARG A 497 12.94 8.49 -16.63
C ARG A 497 13.81 9.39 -17.51
N ASP A 498 13.26 10.47 -18.05
CA ASP A 498 13.96 11.42 -18.92
C ASP A 498 15.06 12.22 -18.19
N ARG A 499 14.88 12.47 -16.89
CA ARG A 499 15.78 13.35 -16.11
C ARG A 499 16.79 12.59 -15.26
N LEU A 500 16.45 11.40 -14.79
CA LEU A 500 17.27 10.66 -13.83
C LEU A 500 18.15 9.60 -14.49
N THR A 501 17.61 8.84 -15.45
CA THR A 501 18.31 7.66 -16.02
C THR A 501 19.70 8.04 -16.55
N ASN A 502 20.70 7.24 -16.17
CA ASN A 502 22.11 7.40 -16.55
C ASN A 502 22.79 8.72 -16.13
N ASN A 503 22.17 9.51 -15.25
CA ASN A 503 22.75 10.74 -14.71
C ASN A 503 23.26 10.57 -13.27
N SER A 504 24.25 11.40 -12.91
CA SER A 504 24.89 11.42 -11.59
C SER A 504 24.26 12.44 -10.65
N PHE A 505 24.06 12.05 -9.39
CA PHE A 505 23.43 12.86 -8.36
C PHE A 505 24.17 12.77 -7.02
N LEU A 506 23.96 13.80 -6.19
CA LEU A 506 24.26 13.73 -4.77
C LEU A 506 22.97 13.33 -4.03
N ALA A 507 22.93 12.10 -3.51
CA ALA A 507 21.84 11.63 -2.68
C ALA A 507 22.08 12.03 -1.22
N LYS A 508 21.12 12.70 -0.60
CA LYS A 508 21.07 12.85 0.84
C LYS A 508 20.26 11.69 1.41
N VAL A 509 20.90 10.85 2.21
CA VAL A 509 20.29 9.66 2.82
C VAL A 509 19.42 10.11 3.99
N TYR A 510 18.12 9.82 3.90
CA TYR A 510 17.17 10.02 4.98
C TYR A 510 17.19 8.81 5.91
N SER A 511 16.92 7.62 5.38
CA SER A 511 16.90 6.37 6.15
C SER A 511 17.20 5.13 5.28
N TYR A 512 17.39 3.98 5.91
CA TYR A 512 17.43 2.66 5.27
C TYR A 512 16.55 1.67 6.03
N VAL A 513 15.52 1.14 5.37
CA VAL A 513 14.53 0.26 5.99
C VAL A 513 14.14 -0.86 5.01
N HIS A 514 14.10 -2.11 5.48
CA HIS A 514 13.71 -3.30 4.71
C HIS A 514 14.39 -3.44 3.33
N GLY A 515 15.68 -3.14 3.22
CA GLY A 515 16.40 -3.26 1.95
C GLY A 515 16.32 -2.04 1.04
N VAL A 516 15.56 -1.00 1.41
CA VAL A 516 15.32 0.18 0.57
C VAL A 516 15.87 1.45 1.24
N MET A 517 16.69 2.20 0.50
CA MET A 517 17.19 3.50 0.95
C MET A 517 16.22 4.61 0.61
N ARG A 518 15.91 5.48 1.57
CA ARG A 518 15.11 6.69 1.34
C ARG A 518 16.04 7.88 1.18
N ILE A 519 15.91 8.59 0.06
CA ILE A 519 16.88 9.60 -0.35
C ILE A 519 16.23 10.87 -0.89
N GLN A 520 16.94 11.99 -0.79
CA GLN A 520 16.66 13.23 -1.53
C GLN A 520 17.74 13.45 -2.59
N LEU A 521 17.34 13.59 -3.85
CA LEU A 521 18.28 13.73 -4.97
C LEU A 521 18.60 15.20 -5.26
N HIS A 522 19.89 15.53 -5.34
CA HIS A 522 20.37 16.86 -5.70
C HIS A 522 21.27 16.78 -6.93
N ARG A 523 21.06 17.70 -7.88
CA ARG A 523 21.85 17.75 -9.12
C ARG A 523 23.29 18.19 -8.82
N ARG A 524 24.24 17.57 -9.51
CA ARG A 524 25.66 17.93 -9.47
C ARG A 524 25.90 19.22 -10.26
N GLY A 525 26.16 20.33 -9.57
CA GLY A 525 26.66 21.58 -10.16
C GLY A 525 25.58 22.56 -10.66
N GLY A 526 25.66 23.81 -10.19
CA GLY A 526 24.79 24.92 -10.59
C GLY A 526 24.46 25.91 -9.48
N SER A 527 25.36 26.17 -8.52
CA SER A 527 25.25 27.33 -7.64
C SER A 527 25.64 28.58 -8.43
N SER A 528 24.74 29.07 -9.29
CA SER A 528 24.70 30.50 -9.58
C SER A 528 24.45 31.19 -8.23
N PHE A 529 25.36 32.08 -7.81
CA PHE A 529 25.34 32.77 -6.51
C PHE A 529 23.90 33.12 -6.06
N GLY A 530 23.43 32.49 -4.97
CA GLY A 530 22.21 32.88 -4.26
C GLY A 530 21.00 31.96 -4.32
N GLN A 531 20.96 30.91 -5.16
CA GLN A 531 19.85 29.94 -5.15
C GLN A 531 20.26 28.59 -4.54
N GLN A 532 19.50 28.15 -3.53
CA GLN A 532 19.58 26.79 -2.96
C GLN A 532 19.41 25.77 -4.10
N PRO A 533 20.24 24.70 -4.18
CA PRO A 533 20.08 23.67 -5.19
C PRO A 533 18.72 22.98 -4.98
N ARG A 534 17.77 23.20 -5.91
CA ARG A 534 16.44 22.56 -5.85
C ARG A 534 16.62 21.04 -5.94
N SER A 535 16.05 20.31 -4.97
CA SER A 535 16.04 18.85 -5.00
C SER A 535 15.13 18.36 -6.12
N PHE A 536 15.36 17.14 -6.62
CA PHE A 536 14.44 16.51 -7.57
C PHE A 536 13.07 16.27 -6.93
N ASN A 537 13.03 16.01 -5.62
CA ASN A 537 11.81 15.88 -4.83
C ASN A 537 10.95 17.15 -4.94
N ASP A 538 11.55 18.33 -4.75
CA ASP A 538 10.87 19.62 -4.91
C ASP A 538 10.43 19.87 -6.37
N ALA A 539 11.20 19.37 -7.34
CA ALA A 539 10.84 19.47 -8.75
C ALA A 539 9.53 18.71 -9.05
N LEU A 540 9.36 17.50 -8.49
CA LEU A 540 8.11 16.74 -8.61
C LEU A 540 6.93 17.44 -7.93
N VAL A 541 7.13 18.02 -6.74
CA VAL A 541 6.09 18.77 -6.03
C VAL A 541 5.70 20.03 -6.81
N SER A 542 6.67 20.82 -7.28
CA SER A 542 6.41 22.04 -8.04
C SER A 542 5.70 21.81 -9.38
N LYS A 543 5.85 20.61 -9.95
CA LYS A 543 5.15 20.16 -11.17
C LYS A 543 3.75 19.62 -10.90
N GLY A 544 3.35 19.47 -9.64
CA GLY A 544 2.08 18.85 -9.25
C GLY A 544 2.06 17.32 -9.42
N PHE A 545 3.22 16.68 -9.60
CA PHE A 545 3.33 15.21 -9.69
C PHE A 545 3.39 14.55 -8.31
N ALA A 546 3.82 15.28 -7.29
CA ALA A 546 3.95 14.80 -5.92
C ALA A 546 3.36 15.79 -4.93
N VAL A 547 3.03 15.29 -3.75
CA VAL A 547 2.74 16.09 -2.55
C VAL A 547 3.69 15.66 -1.44
N HIS A 548 4.01 16.59 -0.54
CA HIS A 548 4.79 16.25 0.65
C HIS A 548 4.05 15.22 1.49
N ALA A 549 4.78 14.25 2.02
CA ALA A 549 4.25 13.17 2.81
C ALA A 549 5.21 12.80 3.93
N GLN A 550 4.66 12.30 5.03
CA GLN A 550 5.48 11.80 6.11
C GLN A 550 5.99 10.39 5.85
N GLU A 551 7.18 10.13 6.38
CA GLU A 551 7.80 8.82 6.36
C GLU A 551 7.18 7.87 7.38
N SER A 552 7.37 6.56 7.15
CA SER A 552 6.96 5.53 8.12
C SER A 552 7.72 5.66 9.44
N LEU A 553 7.14 5.20 10.55
CA LEU A 553 7.74 5.22 11.88
C LEU A 553 9.14 4.61 11.89
N GLN A 554 9.32 3.46 11.24
CA GLN A 554 10.64 2.80 11.17
C GLN A 554 11.67 3.64 10.41
N SER A 555 11.27 4.31 9.33
CA SER A 555 12.13 5.22 8.59
C SER A 555 12.50 6.45 9.41
N GLN A 556 11.56 7.03 10.14
CA GLN A 556 11.82 8.14 11.04
C GLN A 556 12.79 7.72 12.16
N ASN A 557 12.64 6.50 12.71
CA ASN A 557 13.50 5.98 13.78
C ASN A 557 14.95 5.86 13.29
N ASP A 558 15.16 5.27 12.12
CA ASP A 558 16.50 5.16 11.51
C ASP A 558 17.08 6.54 11.18
N HIS A 559 16.26 7.46 10.63
CA HIS A 559 16.68 8.83 10.38
C HIS A 559 17.16 9.54 11.66
N GLN A 560 16.43 9.40 12.76
CA GLN A 560 16.81 9.98 14.04
C GLN A 560 18.14 9.41 14.53
N GLN A 561 18.33 8.09 14.47
CA GLN A 561 19.58 7.47 14.89
C GLN A 561 20.77 7.98 14.07
N ARG A 562 20.62 8.12 12.74
CA ARG A 562 21.62 8.75 11.87
C ARG A 562 21.95 10.19 12.30
N ARG A 563 20.95 10.99 12.68
CA ARG A 563 21.16 12.34 13.22
C ARG A 563 21.92 12.33 14.55
N GLU A 564 21.60 11.41 15.44
CA GLU A 564 22.28 11.26 16.74
C GLU A 564 23.77 10.92 16.58
N TYR A 565 24.11 10.02 15.64
CA TYR A 565 25.50 9.72 15.29
C TYR A 565 26.28 10.98 14.85
N LEU A 566 25.69 11.82 14.01
CA LEU A 566 26.31 13.07 13.54
C LEU A 566 26.51 14.09 14.67
N SER A 567 25.51 14.22 15.55
CA SER A 567 25.59 15.15 16.68
C SER A 567 26.67 14.74 17.67
N SER A 568 26.82 13.43 17.91
CA SER A 568 27.85 12.85 18.77
C SER A 568 29.25 13.00 18.16
N ALA A 569 29.38 12.85 16.84
CA ALA A 569 30.64 13.03 16.11
C ALA A 569 31.14 14.49 16.09
N ARG A 570 30.23 15.48 16.15
CA ARG A 570 30.58 16.91 16.19
C ARG A 570 30.91 17.43 17.60
N GLY A 571 30.60 16.66 18.64
CA GLY A 571 30.55 17.14 20.03
C GLY A 571 31.57 16.56 21.03
N SER A 572 32.65 15.88 20.61
CA SER A 572 33.58 15.30 21.59
C SER A 572 35.07 15.44 21.28
N ARG A 573 35.71 16.35 22.04
CA ARG A 573 37.11 16.25 22.51
C ARG A 573 37.17 15.69 23.95
N TYR A 574 36.14 14.94 24.35
CA TYR A 574 35.99 14.33 25.69
C TYR A 574 35.25 13.00 25.54
N GLN A 575 35.99 11.90 25.40
CA GLN A 575 35.42 10.57 25.57
C GLN A 575 34.81 10.51 26.99
N PRO A 576 33.50 10.30 27.16
CA PRO A 576 33.01 9.83 28.44
C PRO A 576 33.47 8.40 28.57
N SER A 577 34.28 8.13 29.58
CA SER A 577 34.61 6.78 30.02
C SER A 577 33.32 6.00 30.26
N LEU A 578 33.12 4.95 29.45
CA LEU A 578 32.09 3.95 29.65
C LEU A 578 32.41 3.21 30.96
N SER A 579 31.92 3.73 32.08
CA SER A 579 31.76 2.90 33.27
C SER A 579 30.63 1.92 32.99
N GLN A 580 31.00 0.64 32.93
CA GLN A 580 30.11 -0.49 33.16
C GLN A 580 29.22 -0.18 34.37
N ARG A 581 27.99 0.27 34.12
CA ARG A 581 26.88 0.11 35.06
C ARG A 581 25.87 -0.79 34.39
N SER A 582 25.89 -2.02 34.86
CA SER A 582 24.93 -3.09 34.61
C SER A 582 23.51 -2.54 34.69
N PHE A 583 22.82 -2.47 33.55
CA PHE A 583 21.37 -2.34 33.51
C PHE A 583 20.79 -3.75 33.38
N SER A 584 20.81 -4.47 34.49
CA SER A 584 19.77 -5.45 34.81
C SER A 584 18.61 -4.65 35.40
N ASP A 585 17.62 -4.32 34.57
CA ASP A 585 16.21 -4.22 34.96
C ASP A 585 15.41 -3.94 33.70
N ALA A 586 15.07 -5.06 33.09
CA ALA A 586 14.35 -5.18 31.86
C ALA A 586 12.85 -4.98 32.12
N VAL A 587 12.25 -4.07 31.33
CA VAL A 587 11.15 -4.47 30.46
C VAL A 587 11.30 -5.95 30.13
N THR A 588 10.39 -6.78 30.61
CA THR A 588 10.28 -8.21 30.28
C THR A 588 9.91 -8.37 28.79
N SER A 589 10.78 -7.91 27.90
CA SER A 589 11.14 -8.69 26.72
C SER A 589 12.06 -9.77 27.28
N PRO A 590 11.67 -11.06 27.24
CA PRO A 590 12.64 -12.09 27.51
C PRO A 590 13.73 -11.94 26.45
N ALA A 591 14.95 -11.61 26.87
CA ALA A 591 16.13 -11.92 26.11
C ALA A 591 16.23 -13.45 26.05
N ILE A 592 15.48 -14.06 25.14
CA ILE A 592 15.83 -15.37 24.63
C ILE A 592 16.85 -15.06 23.55
N SER A 593 18.06 -15.59 23.75
CA SER A 593 19.10 -15.70 22.76
C SER A 593 18.49 -15.82 21.36
N THR A 594 18.66 -14.80 20.51
CA THR A 594 18.23 -14.87 19.12
C THR A 594 19.13 -15.88 18.41
N LEU A 595 18.78 -17.16 18.54
CA LEU A 595 19.23 -18.20 17.63
C LEU A 595 18.42 -17.99 16.35
N SER A 596 19.05 -17.37 15.36
CA SER A 596 18.62 -17.47 13.97
C SER A 596 18.84 -18.92 13.55
N LEU A 597 17.86 -19.77 13.90
CA LEU A 597 17.81 -21.22 13.69
C LEU A 597 17.35 -21.55 12.26
N ALA A 598 17.82 -20.77 11.28
CA ALA A 598 17.44 -20.91 9.89
C ALA A 598 18.55 -21.54 9.04
N SER A 599 19.40 -22.34 9.69
CA SER A 599 20.37 -23.20 9.01
C SER A 599 19.95 -24.64 9.24
N ALA A 600 19.71 -25.37 8.15
CA ALA A 600 19.49 -26.81 8.07
C ALA A 600 18.07 -27.35 8.36
N VAL A 601 17.08 -27.06 7.52
CA VAL A 601 16.03 -28.07 7.22
C VAL A 601 15.64 -28.02 5.73
N SER A 602 16.52 -28.56 4.87
CA SER A 602 16.13 -29.03 3.55
C SER A 602 15.96 -30.55 3.63
N THR A 603 14.79 -31.04 4.05
CA THR A 603 14.43 -32.45 3.81
C THR A 603 14.00 -32.62 2.36
N THR A 604 14.95 -32.48 1.43
CA THR A 604 14.80 -33.05 0.09
C THR A 604 15.24 -34.51 0.15
N SER A 605 14.33 -35.41 -0.20
CA SER A 605 14.61 -36.83 -0.41
C SER A 605 15.79 -37.01 -1.37
N LEU A 606 16.94 -37.41 -0.84
CA LEU A 606 18.02 -38.01 -1.62
C LEU A 606 17.99 -39.51 -1.36
N VAL A 607 17.76 -40.25 -2.44
CA VAL A 607 17.85 -41.70 -2.47
C VAL A 607 19.33 -42.06 -2.58
N SER A 608 19.74 -43.06 -1.78
CA SER A 608 21.01 -43.83 -1.82
C SER A 608 22.23 -43.17 -1.17
N ASP A 609 22.57 -43.54 0.07
CA ASP A 609 23.53 -44.63 0.33
C ASP A 609 23.56 -45.01 1.84
N ASP A 610 24.14 -46.17 2.11
CA ASP A 610 23.87 -47.11 3.22
C ASP A 610 24.04 -46.67 4.71
N ASN A 611 23.10 -47.16 5.53
CA ASN A 611 23.27 -47.67 6.91
C ASN A 611 23.36 -46.70 8.13
N ARG A 612 22.34 -45.87 8.36
CA ARG A 612 21.93 -45.44 9.73
C ARG A 612 20.40 -45.52 9.89
N GLN A 613 19.93 -46.45 10.72
CA GLN A 613 18.51 -46.59 11.07
C GLN A 613 18.05 -45.46 12.01
N HIS A 614 17.76 -44.28 11.47
CA HIS A 614 16.88 -43.33 12.15
C HIS A 614 15.66 -43.08 11.25
N GLN A 615 14.53 -43.69 11.61
CA GLN A 615 13.26 -43.39 10.95
C GLN A 615 12.90 -41.91 11.21
N PRO A 616 12.49 -41.14 10.19
CA PRO A 616 12.03 -39.78 10.40
C PRO A 616 10.79 -39.81 11.29
N ILE A 617 10.89 -39.19 12.47
CA ILE A 617 9.80 -39.11 13.46
C ILE A 617 8.66 -38.33 12.81
N ARG A 618 7.51 -38.99 12.62
CA ARG A 618 6.35 -38.38 11.98
C ARG A 618 5.53 -37.62 13.01
N PRO A 619 5.00 -36.42 12.67
CA PRO A 619 4.08 -35.73 13.57
C PRO A 619 2.86 -36.60 13.86
N THR A 620 2.29 -36.43 15.04
CA THR A 620 1.13 -37.21 15.48
C THR A 620 -0.09 -36.92 14.61
N ARG A 621 -1.13 -37.75 14.71
CA ARG A 621 -2.44 -37.45 14.08
C ARG A 621 -3.19 -36.30 14.77
N ASN A 622 -2.71 -35.80 15.91
CA ASN A 622 -3.36 -34.72 16.64
C ASN A 622 -3.14 -33.40 15.91
N LYS A 623 -4.24 -32.72 15.60
CA LYS A 623 -4.23 -31.45 14.86
C LYS A 623 -4.33 -30.27 15.81
N GLY A 624 -3.37 -29.35 15.72
CA GLY A 624 -3.44 -28.03 16.33
C GLY A 624 -4.06 -27.04 15.36
N LYS A 625 -5.05 -26.26 15.82
CA LYS A 625 -5.66 -25.19 15.02
C LYS A 625 -4.82 -23.91 15.15
N VAL A 626 -4.29 -23.44 14.03
CA VAL A 626 -3.57 -22.17 13.95
C VAL A 626 -4.52 -21.01 13.68
N LEU A 627 -4.12 -19.80 14.03
CA LEU A 627 -4.86 -18.57 13.76
C LEU A 627 -4.16 -17.75 12.67
N GLY A 628 -4.89 -17.38 11.62
CA GLY A 628 -4.33 -16.67 10.47
C GLY A 628 -4.43 -17.52 9.21
N PRO A 629 -3.75 -17.15 8.11
CA PRO A 629 -2.93 -15.93 7.96
C PRO A 629 -3.74 -14.64 8.13
N TYR A 630 -3.17 -13.63 8.77
CA TYR A 630 -3.73 -12.28 8.80
C TYR A 630 -2.61 -11.22 8.76
N SER A 631 -2.96 -9.98 8.40
CA SER A 631 -2.04 -8.84 8.42
C SER A 631 -2.57 -7.78 9.39
N PRO A 632 -1.72 -7.17 10.22
CA PRO A 632 -2.10 -6.02 11.04
C PRO A 632 -2.59 -4.82 10.22
N LEU A 633 -2.17 -4.72 8.94
CA LEU A 633 -2.64 -3.69 8.01
C LEU A 633 -4.05 -3.94 7.48
N GLN A 634 -4.72 -5.04 7.84
CA GLN A 634 -6.06 -5.30 7.35
C GLN A 634 -7.06 -4.28 7.90
N LEU A 635 -7.70 -3.55 7.00
CA LEU A 635 -8.66 -2.50 7.34
C LEU A 635 -9.86 -3.10 8.08
N ARG A 636 -10.14 -2.52 9.24
CA ARG A 636 -11.35 -2.76 10.03
C ARG A 636 -12.21 -1.51 9.98
N PHE A 637 -13.52 -1.70 10.08
CA PHE A 637 -14.46 -0.60 9.98
C PHE A 637 -15.42 -0.59 11.18
N CYS A 638 -15.90 0.60 11.53
CA CYS A 638 -16.94 0.86 12.51
C CYS A 638 -18.11 1.62 11.86
N SER A 639 -19.31 1.42 12.40
CA SER A 639 -20.49 2.15 11.95
C SER A 639 -20.47 3.60 12.41
N LEU A 640 -21.16 4.47 11.67
CA LEU A 640 -21.37 5.87 12.03
C LEU A 640 -22.72 6.12 12.73
N HIS A 641 -23.69 5.20 12.59
CA HIS A 641 -25.02 5.36 13.15
C HIS A 641 -25.06 5.01 14.63
N ARG A 642 -25.84 5.78 15.40
CA ARG A 642 -26.04 5.57 16.83
C ARG A 642 -26.53 4.15 17.17
N ALA A 643 -27.54 3.63 16.47
CA ALA A 643 -28.12 2.31 16.77
C ALA A 643 -27.17 1.13 16.52
N THR A 644 -26.07 1.36 15.80
CA THR A 644 -25.09 0.33 15.46
C THR A 644 -23.68 0.66 15.95
N GLU A 645 -23.58 1.68 16.82
CA GLU A 645 -22.34 2.04 17.48
C GLU A 645 -21.82 0.85 18.31
N GLY A 646 -20.52 0.58 18.21
CA GLY A 646 -19.87 -0.56 18.90
C GLY A 646 -20.12 -1.94 18.27
N LYS A 647 -21.02 -2.09 17.28
CA LYS A 647 -21.21 -3.37 16.57
C LYS A 647 -20.03 -3.64 15.63
N ASN A 648 -19.65 -4.92 15.49
CA ASN A 648 -18.58 -5.32 14.58
C ASN A 648 -19.01 -5.17 13.13
N VAL A 649 -18.19 -4.58 12.26
CA VAL A 649 -18.46 -4.52 10.81
C VAL A 649 -17.65 -5.60 10.10
N ARG A 650 -18.32 -6.45 9.32
CA ARG A 650 -17.72 -7.44 8.44
C ARG A 650 -18.05 -7.12 6.99
N VAL A 651 -17.04 -7.19 6.15
CA VAL A 651 -17.20 -7.09 4.69
C VAL A 651 -17.45 -8.50 4.15
N GLU A 652 -18.40 -8.64 3.23
CA GLU A 652 -18.70 -9.91 2.58
C GLU A 652 -17.47 -10.54 1.91
N GLN A 653 -17.28 -11.84 2.09
CA GLN A 653 -16.09 -12.58 1.61
C GLN A 653 -15.87 -12.46 0.09
N GLY A 654 -16.95 -12.39 -0.69
CA GLY A 654 -16.91 -12.21 -2.14
C GLY A 654 -16.54 -10.78 -2.59
N SER A 655 -16.45 -9.84 -1.66
CA SER A 655 -16.06 -8.46 -1.95
C SER A 655 -14.57 -8.32 -2.26
N VAL A 656 -14.26 -7.37 -3.13
CA VAL A 656 -12.89 -6.90 -3.37
C VAL A 656 -12.23 -6.33 -2.10
N ASN A 657 -13.03 -5.84 -1.15
CA ASN A 657 -12.52 -5.18 0.06
C ASN A 657 -12.51 -6.07 1.31
N SER A 658 -12.84 -7.37 1.20
CA SER A 658 -12.88 -8.25 2.39
C SER A 658 -11.51 -8.56 3.00
N THR A 659 -10.43 -8.25 2.27
CA THR A 659 -9.04 -8.25 2.74
C THR A 659 -8.36 -6.93 2.36
N ALA A 660 -9.10 -5.82 2.38
CA ALA A 660 -8.51 -4.51 2.07
C ALA A 660 -7.38 -4.20 3.07
N LEU A 661 -6.23 -3.80 2.55
CA LEU A 661 -5.05 -3.44 3.34
C LEU A 661 -4.90 -1.92 3.40
N ASP A 662 -4.37 -1.44 4.51
CA ASP A 662 -4.02 -0.03 4.67
C ASP A 662 -2.71 0.25 3.92
N MET A 663 -2.81 1.04 2.85
CA MET A 663 -1.68 1.41 2.01
C MET A 663 -0.82 2.55 2.58
N GLU A 664 -1.34 3.33 3.53
CA GLU A 664 -0.59 4.44 4.14
C GLU A 664 -0.89 4.47 5.65
N PRO A 665 -0.45 3.48 6.44
CA PRO A 665 -0.72 3.42 7.89
C PRO A 665 -0.23 4.65 8.66
N GLN A 666 0.73 5.39 8.11
CA GLN A 666 1.23 6.67 8.63
C GLN A 666 0.27 7.85 8.42
N ASN A 667 -0.73 7.73 7.54
CA ASN A 667 -1.69 8.78 7.22
C ASN A 667 -2.81 8.79 8.29
N PRO A 668 -2.93 9.87 9.09
CA PRO A 668 -3.85 9.92 10.21
C PRO A 668 -5.31 10.19 9.80
N HIS A 669 -5.55 10.62 8.54
CA HIS A 669 -6.87 11.00 8.06
C HIS A 669 -7.89 9.86 8.09
N ASP A 670 -9.14 10.26 8.29
CA ASP A 670 -10.26 9.33 8.26
C ASP A 670 -10.39 8.68 6.87
N ARG A 671 -10.59 7.36 6.89
CA ARG A 671 -10.90 6.56 5.70
C ARG A 671 -12.23 5.89 5.90
N PHE A 672 -12.95 5.62 4.82
CA PHE A 672 -14.24 4.97 4.94
C PHE A 672 -14.57 4.07 3.76
N LEU A 673 -15.48 3.14 4.04
CA LEU A 673 -16.05 2.20 3.10
C LEU A 673 -17.52 2.56 2.88
N VAL A 674 -17.97 2.53 1.64
CA VAL A 674 -19.38 2.66 1.29
C VAL A 674 -19.93 1.27 0.98
N SER A 675 -21.13 0.94 1.44
CA SER A 675 -21.81 -0.32 1.14
C SER A 675 -23.15 -0.06 0.49
N SER A 676 -23.46 -0.79 -0.59
CA SER A 676 -24.78 -0.72 -1.20
C SER A 676 -25.86 -1.44 -0.41
N LEU A 677 -25.50 -2.47 0.35
CA LEU A 677 -26.45 -3.23 1.15
C LEU A 677 -25.85 -3.59 2.50
N VAL A 678 -26.60 -3.28 3.55
CA VAL A 678 -26.26 -3.53 4.94
C VAL A 678 -27.25 -4.53 5.52
N SER A 679 -26.78 -5.56 6.22
CA SER A 679 -27.63 -6.47 6.97
C SER A 679 -27.06 -6.76 8.35
N LEU A 680 -27.90 -6.92 9.36
CA LEU A 680 -27.49 -7.40 10.67
C LEU A 680 -27.47 -8.93 10.71
N THR A 681 -26.58 -9.49 11.52
CA THR A 681 -26.62 -10.92 11.87
C THR A 681 -27.83 -11.21 12.75
N SER A 682 -28.24 -12.48 12.83
CA SER A 682 -29.40 -12.91 13.63
C SER A 682 -29.33 -12.56 15.11
N ASN A 683 -28.12 -12.42 15.66
CA ASN A 683 -27.85 -11.99 17.03
C ASN A 683 -27.56 -10.48 17.16
N GLU A 684 -27.71 -9.72 16.07
CA GLU A 684 -27.46 -8.28 15.94
C GLU A 684 -26.09 -7.77 16.41
N SER A 685 -25.12 -8.65 16.65
CA SER A 685 -23.79 -8.29 17.12
C SER A 685 -22.88 -7.78 16.02
N CYS A 686 -23.23 -8.03 14.75
CA CYS A 686 -22.39 -7.78 13.60
C CYS A 686 -23.20 -7.21 12.43
N ILE A 687 -22.61 -6.20 11.80
CA ILE A 687 -23.07 -5.61 10.55
C ILE A 687 -22.33 -6.30 9.41
N LEU A 688 -23.06 -6.74 8.39
CA LEU A 688 -22.50 -7.31 7.17
C LEU A 688 -22.71 -6.33 6.00
N ALA A 689 -21.59 -5.77 5.52
CA ALA A 689 -21.53 -4.86 4.38
C ALA A 689 -21.29 -5.64 3.08
N ARG A 690 -22.16 -5.44 2.09
CA ARG A 690 -22.06 -6.06 0.75
C ARG A 690 -21.90 -5.01 -0.34
N ASN A 691 -21.41 -5.44 -1.50
CA ASN A 691 -21.19 -4.58 -2.67
C ASN A 691 -20.48 -3.28 -2.30
N THR A 692 -19.26 -3.44 -1.78
CA THR A 692 -18.56 -2.37 -1.07
C THR A 692 -17.62 -1.60 -1.99
N THR A 693 -17.40 -0.34 -1.66
CA THR A 693 -16.49 0.58 -2.35
C THR A 693 -15.61 1.28 -1.33
N LEU A 694 -14.30 1.07 -1.42
CA LEU A 694 -13.33 1.76 -0.57
C LEU A 694 -13.07 3.16 -1.15
N MET A 695 -13.28 4.18 -0.32
CA MET A 695 -13.10 5.56 -0.73
C MET A 695 -11.62 5.95 -0.68
N PRO A 696 -11.15 6.82 -1.60
CA PRO A 696 -9.75 7.22 -1.64
C PRO A 696 -9.35 7.96 -0.36
N PRO A 697 -8.08 7.91 0.06
CA PRO A 697 -7.58 8.54 1.30
C PRO A 697 -7.38 10.05 1.12
N VAL A 698 -8.44 10.76 0.74
CA VAL A 698 -8.45 12.23 0.59
C VAL A 698 -8.76 12.88 1.96
N PRO A 699 -7.93 13.82 2.43
CA PRO A 699 -8.16 14.53 3.69
C PRO A 699 -9.58 15.09 3.84
N GLY A 700 -10.29 14.74 4.92
CA GLY A 700 -11.65 15.24 5.19
C GLY A 700 -12.76 14.70 4.29
N LEU A 701 -12.48 13.73 3.41
CA LEU A 701 -13.45 13.24 2.42
C LEU A 701 -14.71 12.66 3.06
N LEU A 702 -14.58 11.95 4.19
CA LEU A 702 -15.73 11.43 4.95
C LEU A 702 -16.65 12.58 5.36
N SER A 703 -16.09 13.60 6.01
CA SER A 703 -16.78 14.82 6.46
C SER A 703 -17.48 15.54 5.31
N ILE A 704 -16.77 15.73 4.20
CA ILE A 704 -17.31 16.38 3.01
C ILE A 704 -18.46 15.57 2.41
N CYS A 705 -18.30 14.26 2.21
CA CYS A 705 -19.35 13.41 1.64
C CYS A 705 -20.60 13.40 2.53
N CYS A 706 -20.41 13.29 3.83
CA CYS A 706 -21.48 13.37 4.82
C CYS A 706 -22.24 14.71 4.73
N LEU A 707 -21.54 15.84 4.70
CA LEU A 707 -22.17 17.16 4.55
C LEU A 707 -22.82 17.35 3.18
N VAL A 708 -22.26 16.82 2.10
CA VAL A 708 -22.85 16.95 0.76
C VAL A 708 -24.15 16.16 0.62
N PHE A 709 -24.23 14.94 1.15
CA PHE A 709 -25.34 14.02 0.90
C PHE A 709 -26.37 13.91 2.04
N CYS A 710 -26.07 14.40 3.25
CA CYS A 710 -27.04 14.41 4.35
C CYS A 710 -28.28 15.25 4.04
N HIS A 711 -29.39 14.94 4.70
CA HIS A 711 -30.59 15.76 4.60
C HIS A 711 -30.44 17.05 5.43
N VAL A 712 -30.24 16.93 6.74
CA VAL A 712 -30.01 18.04 7.67
C VAL A 712 -28.67 17.86 8.38
N ALA A 713 -27.92 18.96 8.52
CA ALA A 713 -26.72 19.01 9.36
C ALA A 713 -26.83 20.14 10.40
N ASN A 714 -26.44 19.87 11.64
CA ASN A 714 -26.23 20.88 12.67
C ASN A 714 -24.77 20.87 13.12
N LEU A 715 -24.04 21.96 12.80
CA LEU A 715 -22.61 22.07 13.03
C LEU A 715 -22.27 22.12 14.53
N ARG A 716 -21.08 21.62 14.87
CA ARG A 716 -20.45 21.74 16.19
C ARG A 716 -19.32 22.76 16.12
N VAL A 717 -19.16 23.53 17.19
CA VAL A 717 -18.09 24.51 17.33
C VAL A 717 -17.26 24.23 18.57
N SER A 718 -16.01 24.68 18.56
CA SER A 718 -15.10 24.62 19.70
C SER A 718 -15.66 25.39 20.91
N GLU A 719 -15.14 25.11 22.11
CA GLU A 719 -15.59 25.75 23.35
C GLU A 719 -15.50 27.29 23.31
N ASP A 720 -14.45 27.83 22.68
CA ASP A 720 -14.29 29.27 22.44
C ASP A 720 -15.15 29.81 21.28
N GLY A 721 -15.74 28.93 20.47
CA GLY A 721 -16.61 29.25 19.34
C GLY A 721 -15.89 29.80 18.10
N CYS A 722 -14.58 29.57 17.97
CA CYS A 722 -13.73 30.08 16.89
C CYS A 722 -13.63 29.13 15.69
N GLU A 723 -13.84 27.82 15.88
CA GLU A 723 -13.64 26.81 14.84
C GLU A 723 -14.78 25.79 14.82
N TYR A 724 -15.02 25.17 13.65
CA TYR A 724 -15.86 23.98 13.58
C TYR A 724 -15.11 22.76 14.12
N THR A 725 -15.82 21.91 14.86
CA THR A 725 -15.30 20.66 15.43
C THR A 725 -15.95 19.43 14.83
N GLY A 726 -17.15 19.57 14.25
CA GLY A 726 -17.92 18.46 13.73
C GLY A 726 -19.32 18.86 13.29
N ALA A 727 -20.20 17.87 13.14
CA ALA A 727 -21.62 18.04 12.86
C ALA A 727 -22.44 16.82 13.35
N ILE A 728 -23.69 17.05 13.72
CA ILE A 728 -24.71 16.00 13.78
C ILE A 728 -25.51 16.01 12.48
N LEU A 729 -25.75 14.83 11.94
CA LEU A 729 -26.38 14.61 10.64
C LEU A 729 -27.54 13.65 10.80
N GLY A 730 -28.62 13.90 10.06
CA GLY A 730 -29.82 13.07 10.11
C GLY A 730 -31.02 13.76 9.48
N LEU A 731 -32.21 13.41 9.98
CA LEU A 731 -33.47 14.03 9.55
C LEU A 731 -33.79 15.31 10.34
N GLY A 732 -33.02 15.62 11.37
CA GLY A 732 -33.21 16.81 12.21
C GLY A 732 -33.98 16.52 13.49
N ALA A 733 -34.40 17.59 14.15
CA ALA A 733 -35.22 17.56 15.34
C ALA A 733 -36.58 18.18 15.10
N ASP A 734 -37.57 17.75 15.86
CA ASP A 734 -38.89 18.34 15.89
C ASP A 734 -38.79 19.83 16.29
N PRO A 735 -39.26 20.76 15.45
CA PRO A 735 -39.19 22.20 15.75
C PRO A 735 -39.94 22.61 17.02
N SER A 736 -40.95 21.85 17.45
CA SER A 736 -41.82 22.21 18.57
C SER A 736 -41.21 21.91 19.94
N ASN A 737 -40.45 20.82 20.06
CA ASN A 737 -39.92 20.32 21.33
C ASN A 737 -38.39 20.10 21.31
N GLY A 738 -37.75 20.16 20.15
CA GLY A 738 -36.31 20.00 19.98
C GLY A 738 -35.78 18.56 20.10
N TYR A 739 -36.66 17.55 20.18
CA TYR A 739 -36.26 16.15 20.21
C TYR A 739 -35.84 15.64 18.82
N PRO A 740 -34.82 14.76 18.72
CA PRO A 740 -34.43 14.14 17.46
C PRO A 740 -35.61 13.38 16.83
N LEU A 741 -35.80 13.50 15.51
CA LEU A 741 -36.87 12.79 14.81
C LEU A 741 -36.59 11.28 14.71
N TYR A 742 -35.34 10.91 14.41
CA TYR A 742 -34.88 9.53 14.25
C TYR A 742 -33.51 9.34 14.91
N PRO A 743 -33.44 9.29 16.26
CA PRO A 743 -32.18 9.31 17.00
C PRO A 743 -31.26 8.12 16.69
N ASP A 744 -31.83 6.98 16.31
CA ASP A 744 -31.10 5.75 16.00
C ASP A 744 -30.31 5.84 14.69
N GLU A 745 -30.79 6.67 13.75
CA GLU A 745 -30.19 6.90 12.44
C GLU A 745 -29.27 8.12 12.41
N ASP A 746 -29.22 8.90 13.49
CA ASP A 746 -28.36 10.07 13.59
C ASP A 746 -26.88 9.67 13.59
N ILE A 747 -26.07 10.50 12.91
CA ILE A 747 -24.62 10.38 12.83
C ILE A 747 -23.99 11.60 13.51
N GLU A 748 -23.22 11.37 14.58
CA GLU A 748 -22.36 12.40 15.17
C GLU A 748 -20.96 12.27 14.57
N LEU A 749 -20.49 13.32 13.89
CA LEU A 749 -19.24 13.32 13.14
C LEU A 749 -18.30 14.40 13.66
N SER A 750 -17.09 14.01 14.05
CA SER A 750 -15.98 14.92 14.37
C SER A 750 -15.10 15.14 13.12
N PHE A 751 -14.57 16.34 12.93
CA PHE A 751 -13.72 16.65 11.77
C PHE A 751 -12.23 16.43 12.09
N ASP A 752 -11.54 15.73 11.20
CA ASP A 752 -10.08 15.52 11.20
C ASP A 752 -9.31 16.58 10.38
N VAL A 753 -10.02 17.58 9.88
CA VAL A 753 -9.53 18.71 9.09
C VAL A 753 -10.26 19.99 9.50
N ASP A 754 -9.64 21.14 9.28
CA ASP A 754 -10.32 22.42 9.45
C ASP A 754 -11.29 22.65 8.28
N ILE A 755 -12.59 22.51 8.54
CA ILE A 755 -13.67 22.97 7.67
C ILE A 755 -14.00 24.41 8.09
N ASN A 756 -14.24 25.32 7.16
CA ASN A 756 -14.59 26.72 7.41
C ASN A 756 -15.84 27.17 6.63
N ASN A 757 -16.25 28.44 6.79
CA ASN A 757 -17.44 28.98 6.13
C ASN A 757 -17.35 28.98 4.59
N ASN A 758 -16.15 29.14 4.02
CA ASN A 758 -15.93 29.08 2.57
C ASN A 758 -16.04 27.63 2.04
N ASP A 759 -15.68 26.64 2.85
CA ASP A 759 -15.93 25.23 2.51
C ASP A 759 -17.43 24.91 2.52
N LEU A 760 -18.15 25.41 3.54
CA LEU A 760 -19.62 25.30 3.62
C LEU A 760 -20.32 25.98 2.44
N GLU A 761 -19.83 27.13 1.97
CA GLU A 761 -20.34 27.79 0.78
C GLU A 761 -20.16 26.92 -0.47
N LYS A 762 -18.99 26.29 -0.64
CA LYS A 762 -18.74 25.34 -1.75
C LYS A 762 -19.62 24.10 -1.65
N ILE A 763 -19.83 23.56 -0.45
CA ILE A 763 -20.76 22.44 -0.20
C ILE A 763 -22.18 22.87 -0.56
N ASN A 764 -22.63 24.05 -0.13
CA ASN A 764 -23.94 24.59 -0.45
C ASN A 764 -24.11 24.81 -1.95
N LYS A 765 -23.07 25.27 -2.66
CA LYS A 765 -23.07 25.35 -4.13
C LYS A 765 -23.28 23.98 -4.78
N VAL A 766 -22.62 22.93 -4.29
CA VAL A 766 -22.84 21.55 -4.78
C VAL A 766 -24.28 21.10 -4.50
N ARG A 767 -24.79 21.31 -3.27
CA ARG A 767 -26.16 20.93 -2.87
C ARG A 767 -27.23 21.68 -3.66
N TYR A 768 -27.01 22.96 -3.92
CA TYR A 768 -27.83 23.78 -4.80
C TYR A 768 -27.85 23.19 -6.21
N LEU A 769 -26.67 22.95 -6.81
CA LEU A 769 -26.57 22.41 -8.16
C LEU A 769 -27.27 21.04 -8.28
N LEU A 770 -27.10 20.16 -7.29
CA LEU A 770 -27.80 18.87 -7.20
C LEU A 770 -29.31 19.04 -7.18
N SER A 771 -29.84 19.87 -6.27
CA SER A 771 -31.28 20.10 -6.15
C SER A 771 -31.85 20.75 -7.40
N SER A 772 -31.15 21.73 -7.95
CA SER A 772 -31.54 22.45 -9.16
C SER A 772 -31.65 21.55 -10.41
N LEU A 773 -30.93 20.42 -10.44
CA LEU A 773 -31.02 19.42 -11.51
C LEU A 773 -32.24 18.50 -11.35
N MET A 774 -32.81 18.42 -10.14
CA MET A 774 -33.92 17.53 -9.77
C MET A 774 -35.28 18.25 -9.67
N CYS A 775 -35.29 19.59 -9.60
CA CYS A 775 -36.47 20.39 -9.21
C CYS A 775 -37.53 20.68 -10.30
N ALA A 776 -37.56 20.02 -11.46
CA ALA A 776 -38.70 20.17 -12.38
C ALA A 776 -38.94 18.92 -13.24
N PRO A 777 -40.17 18.37 -13.28
CA PRO A 777 -40.57 17.40 -14.28
C PRO A 777 -40.67 18.05 -15.67
N VAL A 778 -40.58 17.21 -16.70
CA VAL A 778 -40.55 17.62 -18.11
C VAL A 778 -41.86 18.30 -18.52
N GLY A 779 -41.77 19.50 -19.11
CA GLY A 779 -42.89 20.19 -19.75
C GLY A 779 -43.59 21.27 -18.92
N GLU A 780 -43.16 21.51 -17.69
CA GLU A 780 -43.65 22.60 -16.83
C GLU A 780 -42.75 23.83 -16.85
N ALA A 781 -43.30 24.99 -16.48
CA ALA A 781 -42.56 26.24 -16.31
C ALA A 781 -41.48 26.04 -15.23
N GLY A 782 -40.20 25.98 -15.65
CA GLY A 782 -39.06 25.71 -14.76
C GLY A 782 -38.17 24.53 -15.18
N ALA A 783 -38.59 23.73 -16.17
CA ALA A 783 -37.74 22.67 -16.72
C ALA A 783 -36.51 23.25 -17.44
N LEU A 784 -35.31 22.79 -17.05
CA LEU A 784 -34.07 23.19 -17.72
C LEU A 784 -34.04 22.69 -19.16
N ASP A 785 -33.67 23.59 -20.07
CA ASP A 785 -33.33 23.19 -21.44
C ASP A 785 -32.12 22.22 -21.42
N PRO A 786 -31.94 21.40 -22.47
CA PRO A 786 -30.83 20.44 -22.51
C PRO A 786 -29.44 21.09 -22.37
N ALA A 787 -29.27 22.31 -22.89
CA ALA A 787 -28.01 23.05 -22.83
C ALA A 787 -27.69 23.55 -21.41
N ALA A 788 -28.63 24.17 -20.70
CA ALA A 788 -28.42 24.59 -19.31
C ALA A 788 -28.27 23.39 -18.39
N ARG A 789 -28.96 22.26 -18.64
CA ARG A 789 -28.75 21.01 -17.89
C ARG A 789 -27.30 20.52 -18.05
N ALA A 790 -26.78 20.47 -19.28
CA ALA A 790 -25.39 20.08 -19.53
C ALA A 790 -24.38 21.05 -18.90
N ALA A 791 -24.65 22.36 -18.97
CA ALA A 791 -23.84 23.37 -18.31
C ALA A 791 -23.83 23.20 -16.78
N ARG A 792 -24.99 22.92 -16.16
CA ARG A 792 -25.10 22.65 -14.72
C ARG A 792 -24.42 21.36 -14.30
N GLN A 793 -24.54 20.28 -15.08
CA GLN A 793 -23.78 19.04 -14.84
C GLN A 793 -22.27 19.29 -14.88
N THR A 794 -21.81 20.11 -15.82
CA THR A 794 -20.42 20.52 -15.94
C THR A 794 -19.99 21.35 -14.73
N ALA A 795 -20.81 22.32 -14.30
CA ALA A 795 -20.55 23.13 -13.12
C ALA A 795 -20.51 22.28 -11.84
N LEU A 796 -21.42 21.32 -11.68
CA LEU A 796 -21.46 20.38 -10.55
C LEU A 796 -20.18 19.54 -10.50
N ARG A 797 -19.75 19.00 -11.65
CA ARG A 797 -18.51 18.23 -11.74
C ARG A 797 -17.30 19.07 -11.31
N HIS A 798 -17.18 20.30 -11.80
CA HIS A 798 -16.09 21.19 -11.41
C HIS A 798 -16.14 21.56 -9.93
N ALA A 799 -17.32 21.85 -9.37
CA ALA A 799 -17.49 22.18 -7.96
C ALA A 799 -17.10 21.00 -7.05
N LEU A 800 -17.48 19.77 -7.40
CA LEU A 800 -17.08 18.56 -6.67
C LEU A 800 -15.56 18.33 -6.70
N LEU A 801 -14.94 18.44 -7.88
CA LEU A 801 -13.49 18.24 -8.01
C LEU A 801 -12.71 19.34 -7.27
N GLN A 802 -13.14 20.60 -7.38
CA GLN A 802 -12.54 21.71 -6.66
C GLN A 802 -12.56 21.48 -5.14
N LEU A 803 -13.67 20.98 -4.59
CA LEU A 803 -13.80 20.69 -3.17
C LEU A 803 -12.85 19.55 -2.71
N MET A 804 -12.54 18.62 -3.60
CA MET A 804 -11.65 17.48 -3.32
C MET A 804 -10.16 17.80 -3.47
N ASP A 805 -9.80 18.68 -4.38
CA ASP A 805 -8.40 19.04 -4.66
C ASP A 805 -7.81 20.02 -3.63
N GLU A 806 -8.62 20.46 -2.67
CA GLU A 806 -8.19 21.35 -1.61
C GLU A 806 -7.21 20.68 -0.64
N HIS A 807 -6.07 21.33 -0.46
CA HIS A 807 -5.06 20.88 0.49
C HIS A 807 -5.54 21.15 1.93
N ARG A 808 -5.86 20.09 2.67
CA ARG A 808 -6.27 20.16 4.08
C ARG A 808 -5.23 19.49 4.96
N THR A 809 -4.87 20.16 6.05
CA THR A 809 -3.97 19.61 7.07
C THR A 809 -4.77 18.81 8.08
N TYR A 810 -4.19 17.71 8.54
CA TYR A 810 -4.76 16.94 9.65
C TYR A 810 -4.83 17.79 10.92
N LYS A 811 -5.96 17.69 11.60
CA LYS A 811 -6.19 18.19 12.95
C LYS A 811 -6.76 17.04 13.77
N LYS A 812 -6.30 16.93 15.02
CA LYS A 812 -6.86 15.97 15.97
C LYS A 812 -8.36 16.23 16.15
N PRO A 813 -9.24 15.22 15.92
CA PRO A 813 -10.68 15.39 16.09
C PRO A 813 -11.03 15.83 17.51
N ASP A 814 -11.89 16.84 17.59
CA ASP A 814 -12.46 17.34 18.85
C ASP A 814 -13.90 16.84 18.98
N TYR A 815 -14.19 16.15 20.07
CA TYR A 815 -15.47 15.46 20.27
C TYR A 815 -16.45 16.37 21.02
N SER A 816 -17.70 16.37 20.57
CA SER A 816 -18.77 17.15 21.21
C SER A 816 -18.96 16.73 22.68
N THR A 817 -19.05 17.70 23.58
CA THR A 817 -19.39 17.45 24.99
C THR A 817 -20.85 17.07 25.18
N THR A 818 -21.70 17.36 24.19
CA THR A 818 -23.12 16.99 24.14
C THR A 818 -23.44 16.24 22.85
N PRO A 819 -22.96 14.99 22.70
CA PRO A 819 -23.16 14.21 21.47
C PRO A 819 -24.65 13.90 21.26
N TYR A 820 -25.07 13.78 20.00
CA TYR A 820 -26.44 13.43 19.58
C TYR A 820 -27.53 14.43 20.00
N ARG A 821 -27.15 15.64 20.43
CA ARG A 821 -28.09 16.71 20.76
C ARG A 821 -28.24 17.68 19.58
N TRP A 822 -29.46 17.85 19.08
CA TRP A 822 -29.76 18.83 18.03
C TRP A 822 -29.89 20.25 18.61
N ASN A 823 -29.71 21.26 17.77
CA ASN A 823 -29.98 22.67 18.08
C ASN A 823 -29.20 23.22 19.29
N VAL A 824 -27.94 22.80 19.46
CA VAL A 824 -27.07 23.27 20.54
C VAL A 824 -26.64 24.73 20.34
N ILE A 825 -26.47 25.15 19.09
CA ILE A 825 -26.07 26.52 18.73
C ILE A 825 -27.33 27.41 18.65
N PRO A 826 -27.38 28.56 19.35
CA PRO A 826 -28.51 29.48 19.28
C PRO A 826 -28.74 30.04 17.87
N ALA A 827 -30.01 30.21 17.50
CA ALA A 827 -30.41 30.72 16.18
C ALA A 827 -29.77 32.09 15.83
N SER A 828 -29.53 32.94 16.83
CA SER A 828 -28.87 34.25 16.63
C SER A 828 -27.42 34.17 16.12
N ARG A 829 -26.78 33.00 16.21
CA ARG A 829 -25.43 32.75 15.68
C ARG A 829 -25.44 31.98 14.37
N LEU A 830 -26.60 31.57 13.87
CA LEU A 830 -26.71 30.90 12.58
C LEU A 830 -26.72 31.95 11.47
N LEU A 831 -25.99 31.65 10.41
CA LEU A 831 -25.94 32.43 9.18
C LEU A 831 -26.73 31.66 8.13
N GLU A 832 -27.88 32.21 7.75
CA GLU A 832 -28.70 31.62 6.71
C GLU A 832 -28.00 31.69 5.35
N PRO A 833 -28.17 30.66 4.50
CA PRO A 833 -27.60 30.66 3.17
C PRO A 833 -28.25 31.76 2.32
N MET A 834 -27.43 32.57 1.64
CA MET A 834 -27.89 33.59 0.71
C MET A 834 -28.74 32.94 -0.39
N SER A 835 -30.05 33.17 -0.37
CA SER A 835 -30.95 32.84 -1.47
C SER A 835 -31.36 34.17 -2.10
N SER A 836 -31.04 34.39 -3.38
CA SER A 836 -31.59 35.57 -4.05
C SER A 836 -33.13 35.40 -4.15
N PRO A 837 -33.90 36.50 -4.13
CA PRO A 837 -35.37 36.43 -4.16
C PRO A 837 -35.91 35.69 -5.40
N ASP A 838 -35.16 35.69 -6.51
CA ASP A 838 -35.50 34.99 -7.76
C ASP A 838 -35.08 33.50 -7.78
N GLU A 839 -34.30 33.04 -6.78
CA GLU A 839 -33.74 31.67 -6.69
C GLU A 839 -34.46 30.78 -5.66
N GLN A 840 -35.57 31.24 -5.08
CA GLN A 840 -36.42 30.39 -4.26
C GLN A 840 -37.01 29.28 -5.14
N LEU A 841 -36.43 28.08 -5.02
CA LEU A 841 -37.03 26.87 -5.56
C LEU A 841 -38.47 26.81 -5.04
N SER A 842 -39.46 26.80 -5.93
CA SER A 842 -40.89 26.76 -5.61
C SER A 842 -41.31 25.50 -4.82
N HIS A 843 -40.39 24.53 -4.70
CA HIS A 843 -40.59 23.25 -4.04
C HIS A 843 -39.50 22.99 -2.98
N PRO A 844 -39.80 22.19 -1.93
CA PRO A 844 -38.82 21.82 -0.92
C PRO A 844 -37.60 21.16 -1.57
N SER A 845 -36.43 21.73 -1.32
CA SER A 845 -35.15 21.25 -1.87
C SER A 845 -34.83 19.84 -1.34
N VAL A 846 -34.52 18.91 -2.25
CA VAL A 846 -34.09 17.54 -1.88
C VAL A 846 -32.83 17.57 -1.01
N TYR A 847 -31.91 18.50 -1.31
CA TYR A 847 -30.73 18.79 -0.50
C TYR A 847 -30.84 20.22 0.05
N PRO A 848 -31.43 20.41 1.25
CA PRO A 848 -31.52 21.72 1.91
C PRO A 848 -30.13 22.36 2.09
N LEU A 849 -30.01 23.66 1.91
CA LEU A 849 -28.73 24.34 2.12
C LEU A 849 -28.41 24.40 3.63
N HIS A 850 -27.13 24.22 3.97
CA HIS A 850 -26.66 24.27 5.34
C HIS A 850 -26.59 25.70 5.84
N CYS A 851 -27.02 25.92 7.09
CA CYS A 851 -26.75 27.15 7.81
C CYS A 851 -25.30 27.13 8.30
N ALA A 852 -24.55 28.19 8.00
CA ALA A 852 -23.24 28.39 8.60
C ALA A 852 -23.40 28.94 10.04
N VAL A 853 -22.31 29.00 10.78
CA VAL A 853 -22.24 29.60 12.11
C VAL A 853 -21.35 30.84 12.04
N LEU A 854 -21.78 31.90 12.72
CA LEU A 854 -20.95 33.07 12.98
C LEU A 854 -19.85 32.69 13.97
N LEU A 855 -18.69 32.31 13.44
CA LEU A 855 -17.48 31.99 14.21
C LEU A 855 -16.92 33.26 14.85
N LYS A 856 -16.46 33.13 16.09
CA LYS A 856 -15.76 34.22 16.78
C LYS A 856 -14.35 34.34 16.23
N GLN A 857 -13.80 35.56 16.25
CA GLN A 857 -12.39 35.77 15.96
C GLN A 857 -11.53 35.30 17.14
N HIS A 858 -10.36 34.75 16.83
CA HIS A 858 -9.38 34.40 17.86
C HIS A 858 -8.91 35.64 18.62
N THR A 859 -9.33 35.76 19.88
CA THR A 859 -8.79 36.77 20.80
C THR A 859 -7.39 36.36 21.28
N PRO A 860 -6.50 37.32 21.65
CA PRO A 860 -5.20 36.99 22.24
C PRO A 860 -5.30 36.02 23.42
N HIS A 861 -6.34 36.17 24.24
CA HIS A 861 -6.64 35.25 25.35
C HIS A 861 -6.99 33.83 24.88
N SER A 862 -7.83 33.67 23.84
CA SER A 862 -8.19 32.35 23.30
C SER A 862 -6.98 31.60 22.74
N VAL A 863 -6.15 32.29 21.94
CA VAL A 863 -4.91 31.74 21.36
C VAL A 863 -3.96 31.32 22.49
N LEU A 864 -3.79 32.18 23.50
CA LEU A 864 -2.93 31.89 24.64
C LEU A 864 -3.43 30.68 25.43
N SER A 865 -4.74 30.57 25.66
CA SER A 865 -5.36 29.46 26.38
C SER A 865 -5.13 28.13 25.64
N ARG A 866 -5.38 28.10 24.33
CA ARG A 866 -5.16 26.91 23.49
C ARG A 866 -3.68 26.49 23.47
N THR A 867 -2.76 27.43 23.26
CA THR A 867 -1.32 27.13 23.30
C THR A 867 -0.88 26.64 24.69
N LYS A 868 -1.39 27.22 25.79
CA LYS A 868 -1.12 26.72 27.15
C LYS A 868 -1.65 25.30 27.37
N ASN A 869 -2.82 24.98 26.82
CA ASN A 869 -3.38 23.63 26.92
C ASN A 869 -2.52 22.62 26.17
N MET A 870 -2.13 22.94 24.92
CA MET A 870 -1.18 22.14 24.14
C MET A 870 0.13 21.88 24.90
N ILE A 871 0.73 22.92 25.52
CA ILE A 871 1.95 22.76 26.35
C ILE A 871 1.70 21.86 27.57
N ARG A 872 0.52 21.95 28.19
CA ARG A 872 0.17 21.13 29.37
C ARG A 872 0.03 19.66 28.97
N GLU A 873 -0.67 19.37 27.88
CA GLU A 873 -0.82 18.00 27.37
C GLU A 873 0.53 17.41 26.95
N HIS A 874 1.38 18.19 26.28
CA HIS A 874 2.76 17.78 25.98
C HIS A 874 3.56 17.40 27.23
N LYS A 875 3.47 18.20 28.31
CA LYS A 875 4.13 17.89 29.59
C LYS A 875 3.56 16.63 30.27
N LYS A 876 2.26 16.40 30.17
CA LYS A 876 1.62 15.16 30.68
C LYS A 876 2.12 13.94 29.91
N LEU A 877 2.23 14.04 28.59
CA LEU A 877 2.81 12.97 27.77
C LEU A 877 4.24 12.68 28.21
N LEU A 878 5.09 13.71 28.35
CA LEU A 878 6.47 13.54 28.81
C LEU A 878 6.61 12.92 30.21
N SER A 879 5.65 13.18 31.11
CA SER A 879 5.68 12.68 32.50
C SER A 879 5.06 11.30 32.69
N SER A 880 4.15 10.89 31.79
CA SER A 880 3.55 9.55 31.80
C SER A 880 4.39 8.50 31.05
N THR A 881 5.31 8.93 30.19
CA THR A 881 6.18 8.04 29.39
C THR A 881 7.54 7.80 30.04
N ASN A 882 8.05 6.57 29.96
CA ASN A 882 9.46 6.26 30.24
C ASN A 882 10.35 7.07 29.28
N ILE A 883 11.12 8.02 29.82
CA ILE A 883 11.74 9.22 29.19
C ILE A 883 12.68 8.95 28.00
N ARG A 884 12.92 7.69 27.61
CA ARG A 884 13.87 7.35 26.52
C ARG A 884 13.26 6.64 25.30
N GLN A 885 12.06 6.07 25.39
CA GLN A 885 11.52 5.23 24.30
C GLN A 885 10.46 5.91 23.42
N ASP A 886 9.90 7.07 23.81
CA ASP A 886 8.74 7.63 23.11
C ASP A 886 8.85 9.11 22.70
N ARG A 887 10.07 9.60 22.44
CA ARG A 887 10.27 10.94 21.82
C ARG A 887 9.63 11.08 20.42
N MET A 888 9.21 9.95 19.85
CA MET A 888 8.63 9.84 18.52
C MET A 888 7.13 9.56 18.54
N GLY A 889 6.48 9.67 19.71
CA GLY A 889 5.03 9.63 19.79
C GLY A 889 4.40 10.70 18.89
N ARG A 890 3.40 10.30 18.11
CA ARG A 890 2.64 11.22 17.25
C ARG A 890 1.61 11.94 18.12
N VAL A 891 1.68 13.27 18.15
CA VAL A 891 0.77 14.12 18.95
C VAL A 891 -0.23 14.85 18.05
N TRP A 892 0.17 15.20 16.82
CA TRP A 892 -0.66 15.91 15.85
C TRP A 892 -1.35 17.15 16.43
N GLU A 893 -0.54 18.12 16.82
CA GLU A 893 -0.96 19.38 17.44
C GLU A 893 -0.76 20.56 16.48
N ARG A 894 -1.45 21.66 16.75
CA ARG A 894 -1.23 22.95 16.09
C ARG A 894 -0.78 23.96 17.13
N CYS A 895 0.34 24.61 16.92
CA CYS A 895 0.72 25.74 17.75
C CYS A 895 -0.10 26.96 17.34
N TYR A 896 -1.14 27.29 18.10
CA TYR A 896 -2.01 28.44 17.82
C TYR A 896 -1.27 29.79 17.85
N THR A 897 -0.16 29.90 18.57
CA THR A 897 0.66 31.12 18.62
C THR A 897 1.49 31.33 17.36
N CYS A 898 1.98 30.25 16.76
CA CYS A 898 2.88 30.32 15.60
C CYS A 898 2.18 29.96 14.28
N ASP A 899 1.01 29.37 14.36
CA ASP A 899 0.25 28.76 13.28
C ASP A 899 1.02 27.68 12.52
N VAL A 900 1.63 26.75 13.27
CA VAL A 900 2.47 25.68 12.71
C VAL A 900 1.92 24.32 13.15
N PRO A 901 1.72 23.36 12.22
CA PRO A 901 1.40 21.98 12.55
C PRO A 901 2.64 21.27 13.15
N LEU A 902 2.43 20.53 14.23
CA LEU A 902 3.44 19.82 15.00
C LEU A 902 3.02 18.35 15.07
N VAL A 903 3.83 17.44 14.54
CA VAL A 903 3.38 16.06 14.36
C VAL A 903 3.92 15.13 15.43
N THR A 904 5.21 15.27 15.78
CA THR A 904 5.87 14.44 16.77
C THR A 904 6.06 15.17 18.11
N VAL A 905 6.22 14.42 19.20
CA VAL A 905 6.65 14.96 20.52
C VAL A 905 7.94 15.78 20.37
N GLN A 906 8.88 15.32 19.53
CA GLN A 906 10.11 16.05 19.23
C GLN A 906 9.83 17.38 18.51
N ASP A 907 8.95 17.40 17.50
CA ASP A 907 8.59 18.65 16.79
C ASP A 907 8.04 19.68 17.76
N VAL A 908 7.18 19.25 18.68
CA VAL A 908 6.63 20.14 19.72
C VAL A 908 7.76 20.68 20.59
N GLN A 909 8.69 19.83 21.03
CA GLN A 909 9.81 20.26 21.87
C GLN A 909 10.73 21.25 21.14
N GLU A 910 11.19 20.89 19.94
CA GLU A 910 12.05 21.76 19.11
C GLU A 910 11.37 23.09 18.76
N HIS A 911 10.05 23.06 18.51
CA HIS A 911 9.27 24.25 18.27
C HIS A 911 9.17 25.14 19.51
N LEU A 912 8.85 24.59 20.68
CA LEU A 912 8.73 25.32 21.95
C LEU A 912 10.08 25.93 22.39
N ASP A 913 11.18 25.25 22.10
CA ASP A 913 12.54 25.71 22.39
C ASP A 913 13.03 26.77 21.38
N SER A 914 12.35 26.93 20.23
CA SER A 914 12.74 27.90 19.22
C SER A 914 12.57 29.35 19.70
N ASN A 915 13.58 30.18 19.43
CA ASN A 915 13.56 31.62 19.75
C ASN A 915 12.34 32.32 19.11
N SER A 916 11.91 31.87 17.93
CA SER A 916 10.73 32.42 17.24
C SER A 916 9.44 32.20 18.04
N HIS A 917 9.23 30.98 18.54
CA HIS A 917 8.07 30.66 19.37
C HIS A 917 8.09 31.47 20.67
N GLN A 918 9.21 31.47 21.39
CA GLN A 918 9.32 32.14 22.69
C GLN A 918 9.00 33.64 22.61
N GLN A 919 9.49 34.32 21.57
CA GLN A 919 9.21 35.74 21.34
C GLN A 919 7.72 35.99 21.04
N LYS A 920 7.11 35.20 20.13
CA LYS A 920 5.68 35.33 19.79
C LYS A 920 4.79 35.04 21.00
N PHE A 921 5.12 34.01 21.77
CA PHE A 921 4.38 33.63 22.97
C PHE A 921 4.47 34.68 24.08
N ALA A 922 5.63 35.32 24.27
CA ALA A 922 5.81 36.42 25.22
C ALA A 922 4.99 37.66 24.84
N ARG A 923 5.01 38.05 23.55
CA ARG A 923 4.17 39.16 23.04
C ARG A 923 2.69 38.86 23.22
N LEU A 924 2.25 37.64 22.92
CA LEU A 924 0.86 37.24 23.07
C LEU A 924 0.41 37.29 24.53
N LYS A 925 1.27 36.92 25.49
CA LYS A 925 0.99 37.09 26.92
C LYS A 925 0.76 38.55 27.29
N GLN A 926 1.61 39.46 26.80
CA GLN A 926 1.47 40.90 27.07
C GLN A 926 0.20 41.50 26.48
N MET A 927 -0.28 40.98 25.34
CA MET A 927 -1.53 41.43 24.71
C MET A 927 -2.79 40.83 25.36
N ALA A 928 -2.65 39.74 26.11
CA ALA A 928 -3.76 39.02 26.75
C ALA A 928 -3.96 39.41 28.23
N THR A 929 -2.95 40.03 28.84
CA THR A 929 -3.02 40.74 30.13
C THR A 929 -3.48 42.16 29.90
#